data_AF-A0A3D5M859-F1
#
_entry.id   AF-A0A3D5M859-F1
#
_cell.length_a   1.000
_cell.length_b   1.000
_cell.length_c   1.000
_cell.angle_alpha   90.00
_cell.angle_beta   90.00
_cell.angle_gamma   90.00
#
_symmetry.space_group_name_H-M   'P 1'
#
loop_
_entity.id
_entity.type
_entity.pdbx_description
1 polymer ?
#
loop_
_entity_poly.entity_id
_entity_poly.type
_entity_poly.pdbx_seq_one_letter_code
_entity_poly.pdbx_strand_id
1 'polypeptide(L)'
;MMKKNVTLVALFSLCSTMCIAQDFGPLSSLQTPLPGNLSEFVLNQEKAIALGKALFWDMQTGSDGLTACASCHFSGGGDTRATGQAHPGALGAFTNLGPNHTFTADDFPFRKLSDRDDAESSVLSDSTEVGGSAGVHLQDFIGLSLGATGAADSIDDCSNTDVDGFPIVDPLFNIADINVRQTTGRNAPSTINAIHYVDNFWDGRARSDFNGVNPGGQSDPGAAIRKVDADGNVVSCGITMEKASLASQSVGPPLSDVEMSGAGRGFIDLGKKMCSVTPLALQEVSESDSVLGDMAVASGDGLGLNTSYVDMIQQSFRPEYWNSDAIFDAAGNTILDAAGNPISGAPEGPDQFALMEMNFAMIWGISVMLYEATLVSDQTPFDEWLSGNEEALSPEAENGMDAFYSGGLKCAHCHSGPLLSAATWDQLNVDDKVGVGPVVNIQMNDGDGVADKGYFNVGLRPVAEDIGRAAVGDATWTSALAAGNNSMLPDSQIESIDNTDPVKNAGAFKTPTLRNVELNGPFFHNGSHATLKQVVEFYTRGGDFTHLEPESVHKYVNPIGKLRGKEPRQEAVVEFMKSLTDERVRWEMEPFDHPQLLIPNGAITNTDGSLGLGLLGLNDSNDALLELPAVGRLGRGSIGVPPVKGFLEDQSGNSNGTGTLGAGQPDVIEAICFETGDKVVLNWTVQGSVDSIIIEIDNGGIMGVETHVLDPAQTSFEDFEFRPGVTGYLLTPHFLGAELKSSACYIRRGAQPGLIPQFLRGDSNNDGILDLGDAVTSLDIIFFGLPAACNDASDWNDDGRVDISDPIATLGYIFGGTAAPEAPFPLCGTDPIFDSLDCTGASNCP
;
A
#
# COMPACT_ATOMS: atom_id res chain seq x y z
N MET A 1 2.55 55.91 -18.40
CA MET A 1 2.77 55.94 -19.87
C MET A 1 2.82 54.50 -20.37
N MET A 2 1.89 54.16 -21.28
CA MET A 2 1.84 53.08 -22.32
C MET A 2 3.08 52.15 -22.45
N LYS A 3 3.01 50.83 -22.72
CA LYS A 3 2.15 49.98 -23.60
C LYS A 3 2.17 48.52 -23.07
N LYS A 4 1.07 47.79 -22.88
CA LYS A 4 0.29 46.94 -23.83
C LYS A 4 1.09 46.16 -24.89
N ASN A 5 1.13 44.84 -24.74
CA ASN A 5 1.02 43.87 -25.84
C ASN A 5 0.06 42.76 -25.41
N VAL A 6 -1.01 42.61 -26.18
CA VAL A 6 -2.09 41.64 -26.05
C VAL A 6 -1.81 40.56 -27.09
N THR A 7 -1.74 39.30 -26.69
CA THR A 7 -1.91 38.16 -27.61
C THR A 7 -3.22 37.47 -27.25
N LEU A 8 -4.09 37.43 -28.25
CA LEU A 8 -5.46 36.97 -28.24
C LEU A 8 -5.45 35.42 -28.23
N VAL A 9 -5.96 34.78 -27.17
CA VAL A 9 -6.40 33.38 -27.23
C VAL A 9 -7.91 33.38 -27.08
N ALA A 10 -8.57 32.72 -28.03
CA ALA A 10 -10.00 32.77 -28.24
C ALA A 10 -10.78 32.18 -27.05
N LEU A 11 -11.79 32.93 -26.60
CA LEU A 11 -12.88 32.40 -25.78
C LEU A 11 -13.64 31.34 -26.58
N PHE A 12 -13.51 30.07 -26.20
CA PHE A 12 -14.63 29.15 -26.19
C PHE A 12 -15.13 29.09 -24.75
N SER A 13 -16.01 30.03 -24.38
CA SER A 13 -16.85 29.91 -23.20
C SER A 13 -18.14 29.25 -23.65
N LEU A 14 -18.22 27.94 -23.45
CA LEU A 14 -19.47 27.23 -23.29
C LEU A 14 -19.47 26.68 -21.86
N CYS A 15 -20.60 26.91 -21.22
CA CYS A 15 -20.88 26.72 -19.81
C CYS A 15 -20.64 25.27 -19.40
N SER A 16 -19.59 25.01 -18.62
CA SER A 16 -19.47 23.80 -17.80
C SER A 16 -19.73 24.25 -16.36
N THR A 17 -20.92 24.00 -15.85
CA THR A 17 -21.14 23.93 -14.40
C THR A 17 -20.21 22.84 -13.89
N MET A 18 -19.09 23.26 -13.31
CA MET A 18 -18.08 22.39 -12.73
C MET A 18 -18.77 21.42 -11.77
N CYS A 19 -18.71 20.13 -12.12
CA CYS A 19 -18.53 19.08 -11.13
C CYS A 19 -17.53 19.60 -10.09
N ILE A 20 -17.68 19.32 -8.80
CA ILE A 20 -16.52 19.44 -7.92
C ILE A 20 -15.58 18.28 -8.33
N ALA A 21 -14.95 18.43 -9.49
CA ALA A 21 -13.89 17.58 -9.95
C ALA A 21 -12.76 17.75 -8.95
N GLN A 22 -12.12 16.64 -8.58
CA GLN A 22 -10.86 16.69 -7.87
C GLN A 22 -9.93 17.68 -8.60
N ASP A 23 -9.24 18.55 -7.87
CA ASP A 23 -8.36 19.58 -8.47
C ASP A 23 -7.02 18.99 -8.96
N PHE A 24 -7.00 17.69 -9.25
CA PHE A 24 -5.85 16.92 -9.71
C PHE A 24 -6.29 15.87 -10.74
N GLY A 25 -5.36 15.51 -11.63
CA GLY A 25 -5.55 14.47 -12.63
C GLY A 25 -5.09 13.08 -12.17
N PRO A 26 -5.14 12.06 -13.05
CA PRO A 26 -4.62 10.71 -12.75
C PRO A 26 -3.13 10.74 -12.38
N LEU A 27 -2.64 9.70 -11.69
CA LEU A 27 -1.23 9.62 -11.27
C LEU A 27 -0.26 9.70 -12.44
N SER A 28 -0.64 9.19 -13.61
CA SER A 28 0.14 9.26 -14.86
C SER A 28 0.45 10.68 -15.32
N SER A 29 -0.23 11.70 -14.76
CA SER A 29 0.09 13.12 -14.99
C SER A 29 1.27 13.64 -14.16
N LEU A 30 1.68 12.94 -13.09
CA LEU A 30 2.81 13.31 -12.24
C LEU A 30 4.12 12.78 -12.82
N GLN A 31 5.16 13.60 -12.73
CA GLN A 31 6.52 13.17 -13.06
C GLN A 31 7.15 12.45 -11.86
N THR A 32 7.78 11.31 -12.10
CA THR A 32 8.61 10.62 -11.10
C THR A 32 9.75 11.53 -10.62
N PRO A 33 9.86 11.82 -9.31
CA PRO A 33 10.84 12.77 -8.79
C PRO A 33 12.22 12.12 -8.67
N LEU A 34 13.02 12.22 -9.72
CA LEU A 34 14.42 11.77 -9.72
C LEU A 34 15.40 12.89 -9.34
N PRO A 35 16.59 12.56 -8.80
CA PRO A 35 17.62 13.53 -8.49
C PRO A 35 18.13 14.31 -9.72
N GLY A 36 18.28 15.63 -9.56
CA GLY A 36 18.73 16.50 -10.65
C GLY A 36 20.19 16.27 -11.10
N ASN A 37 21.04 15.74 -10.21
CA ASN A 37 22.44 15.43 -10.47
C ASN A 37 22.70 13.93 -10.73
N LEU A 38 21.67 13.12 -11.01
CA LEU A 38 21.82 11.68 -11.22
C LEU A 38 22.93 11.31 -12.23
N SER A 39 23.07 12.09 -13.30
CA SER A 39 24.08 11.89 -14.34
C SER A 39 25.54 12.10 -13.88
N GLU A 40 25.76 12.69 -12.70
CA GLU A 40 27.08 12.76 -12.05
C GLU A 40 27.57 11.35 -11.68
N PHE A 41 26.67 10.47 -11.24
CA PHE A 41 27.01 9.14 -10.74
C PHE A 41 26.71 8.04 -11.75
N VAL A 42 25.55 8.13 -12.40
CA VAL A 42 25.00 7.07 -13.27
C VAL A 42 25.38 7.34 -14.72
N LEU A 43 26.07 6.36 -15.32
CA LEU A 43 26.42 6.33 -16.73
C LEU A 43 25.25 5.83 -17.59
N ASN A 44 24.56 4.77 -17.13
CA ASN A 44 23.43 4.17 -17.84
C ASN A 44 22.32 3.81 -16.84
N GLN A 45 21.22 4.54 -16.92
CA GLN A 45 20.08 4.37 -16.02
C GLN A 45 19.37 3.03 -16.20
N GLU A 46 19.24 2.52 -17.42
CA GLU A 46 18.61 1.22 -17.69
C GLU A 46 19.41 0.07 -17.06
N LYS A 47 20.74 0.13 -17.14
CA LYS A 47 21.62 -0.86 -16.48
C LYS A 47 21.60 -0.72 -14.96
N ALA A 48 21.50 0.50 -14.44
CA ALA A 48 21.36 0.74 -13.01
C ALA A 48 20.01 0.24 -12.46
N ILE A 49 18.92 0.34 -13.25
CA ILE A 49 17.62 -0.26 -12.92
C ILE A 49 17.73 -1.79 -12.85
N ALA A 50 18.40 -2.41 -13.83
CA ALA A 50 18.61 -3.86 -13.82
C ALA A 50 19.47 -4.32 -12.62
N LEU A 51 20.52 -3.56 -12.28
CA LEU A 51 21.31 -3.78 -11.08
C LEU A 51 20.46 -3.64 -9.81
N GLY A 52 19.62 -2.61 -9.73
CA GLY A 52 18.71 -2.38 -8.61
C GLY A 52 17.72 -3.52 -8.42
N LYS A 53 17.07 -3.98 -9.51
CA LYS A 53 16.15 -5.12 -9.47
C LYS A 53 16.86 -6.38 -9.00
N ALA A 54 18.05 -6.69 -9.54
CA ALA A 54 18.81 -7.85 -9.10
C ALA A 54 19.16 -7.77 -7.60
N LEU A 55 19.65 -6.63 -7.11
CA LEU A 55 20.01 -6.46 -5.69
C LEU A 55 18.80 -6.51 -4.74
N PHE A 56 17.68 -5.90 -5.12
CA PHE A 56 16.46 -5.85 -4.28
C PHE A 56 15.88 -7.25 -4.03
N TRP A 57 15.98 -8.13 -5.03
CA TRP A 57 15.41 -9.47 -4.99
C TRP A 57 16.41 -10.55 -4.51
N ASP A 58 17.72 -10.31 -4.53
CA ASP A 58 18.72 -11.37 -4.27
C ASP A 58 18.78 -11.81 -2.79
N MET A 59 18.37 -13.06 -2.52
CA MET A 59 18.41 -13.66 -1.17
C MET A 59 19.82 -13.76 -0.59
N GLN A 60 20.86 -13.73 -1.44
CA GLN A 60 22.26 -13.73 -1.00
C GLN A 60 22.65 -12.40 -0.33
N THR A 61 21.85 -11.35 -0.42
CA THR A 61 22.13 -10.06 0.21
C THR A 61 22.01 -10.13 1.73
N GLY A 62 21.10 -10.94 2.25
CA GLY A 62 21.00 -11.25 3.68
C GLY A 62 22.12 -12.15 4.18
N SER A 63 22.38 -12.11 5.48
CA SER A 63 23.40 -12.95 6.11
C SER A 63 23.02 -14.43 6.13
N ASP A 64 21.74 -14.75 6.10
CA ASP A 64 21.22 -16.13 6.13
C ASP A 64 21.09 -16.77 4.74
N GLY A 65 21.34 -16.02 3.66
CA GLY A 65 21.15 -16.48 2.28
C GLY A 65 19.69 -16.75 1.89
N LEU A 66 18.72 -16.27 2.68
CA LEU A 66 17.28 -16.43 2.46
C LEU A 66 16.53 -15.09 2.47
N THR A 67 17.10 -14.07 3.10
CA THR A 67 16.43 -12.78 3.29
C THR A 67 16.92 -11.74 2.28
N ALA A 68 16.00 -11.13 1.54
CA ALA A 68 16.22 -10.00 0.64
C ALA A 68 15.31 -8.82 1.05
N CYS A 69 15.49 -7.64 0.45
CA CYS A 69 14.51 -6.55 0.60
C CYS A 69 13.11 -7.02 0.18
N ALA A 70 13.02 -7.79 -0.91
CA ALA A 70 11.78 -8.37 -1.38
C ALA A 70 11.08 -9.29 -0.36
N SER A 71 11.80 -9.95 0.57
CA SER A 71 11.19 -10.88 1.54
C SER A 71 10.17 -10.22 2.47
N CYS A 72 10.26 -8.90 2.66
CA CYS A 72 9.29 -8.08 3.41
C CYS A 72 8.39 -7.21 2.49
N HIS A 73 8.62 -7.22 1.17
CA HIS A 73 8.01 -6.30 0.22
C HIS A 73 7.49 -6.99 -1.06
N PHE A 74 7.11 -8.28 -0.96
CA PHE A 74 6.77 -9.12 -2.11
C PHE A 74 5.31 -9.04 -2.55
N SER A 75 4.37 -8.75 -1.64
CA SER A 75 2.93 -8.83 -1.89
C SER A 75 2.34 -7.43 -2.02
N GLY A 76 2.12 -6.94 -3.24
CA GLY A 76 1.65 -5.56 -3.45
C GLY A 76 2.61 -4.49 -2.91
N GLY A 77 3.88 -4.87 -2.72
CA GLY A 77 4.95 -4.07 -2.14
C GLY A 77 5.09 -4.17 -0.61
N GLY A 78 4.22 -4.91 0.09
CA GLY A 78 4.26 -5.10 1.54
C GLY A 78 4.36 -6.58 1.96
N ASP A 79 4.25 -6.81 3.27
CA ASP A 79 4.31 -8.14 3.89
C ASP A 79 2.92 -8.60 4.35
N THR A 80 2.35 -9.56 3.63
CA THR A 80 1.03 -10.13 3.92
C THR A 80 1.09 -11.48 4.62
N ARG A 81 2.28 -11.91 5.08
CA ARG A 81 2.41 -13.16 5.85
C ARG A 81 1.59 -13.07 7.14
N ALA A 82 0.95 -14.17 7.52
CA ALA A 82 0.26 -14.28 8.81
C ALA A 82 1.14 -14.92 9.90
N THR A 83 2.17 -15.68 9.53
CA THR A 83 2.97 -16.46 10.47
C THR A 83 4.31 -15.80 10.74
N GLY A 84 4.73 -15.77 12.00
CA GLY A 84 6.03 -15.24 12.40
C GLY A 84 6.11 -13.72 12.40
N GLN A 85 4.98 -13.03 12.39
CA GLN A 85 4.90 -11.57 12.22
C GLN A 85 4.65 -10.81 13.54
N ALA A 86 4.59 -11.48 14.69
CA ALA A 86 4.33 -10.83 15.97
C ALA A 86 5.63 -10.28 16.60
N HIS A 87 5.57 -9.04 17.09
CA HIS A 87 6.64 -8.37 17.83
C HIS A 87 6.10 -7.93 19.21
N PRO A 88 6.89 -8.04 20.31
CA PRO A 88 6.43 -7.78 21.68
C PRO A 88 6.06 -6.31 21.97
N GLY A 89 6.37 -5.41 21.03
CA GLY A 89 6.01 -4.00 21.10
C GLY A 89 6.70 -3.26 22.25
N ALA A 90 6.08 -2.15 22.68
CA ALA A 90 6.69 -1.23 23.65
C ALA A 90 6.92 -1.84 25.05
N LEU A 91 6.16 -2.89 25.41
CA LEU A 91 6.36 -3.58 26.68
C LEU A 91 7.62 -4.45 26.71
N GLY A 92 8.18 -4.80 25.54
CA GLY A 92 9.31 -5.71 25.44
C GLY A 92 9.02 -7.12 25.97
N ALA A 93 7.74 -7.50 26.03
CA ALA A 93 7.31 -8.85 26.38
C ALA A 93 5.97 -9.16 25.69
N PHE A 94 5.80 -10.40 25.25
CA PHE A 94 4.54 -10.87 24.69
C PHE A 94 3.48 -11.04 25.79
N THR A 95 2.26 -10.58 25.53
CA THR A 95 1.13 -10.67 26.48
C THR A 95 -0.08 -11.37 25.89
N ASN A 96 -0.40 -11.10 24.61
CA ASN A 96 -1.56 -11.67 23.94
C ASN A 96 -1.14 -12.59 22.79
N LEU A 97 0.03 -12.34 22.20
CA LEU A 97 0.63 -13.13 21.13
C LEU A 97 1.85 -13.90 21.65
N GLY A 98 2.70 -14.35 20.74
CA GLY A 98 3.96 -14.99 21.05
C GLY A 98 4.91 -14.97 19.85
N PRO A 99 6.19 -15.34 20.06
CA PRO A 99 7.11 -15.53 18.95
C PRO A 99 6.59 -16.64 18.03
N ASN A 100 6.82 -16.52 16.72
CA ASN A 100 6.32 -17.46 15.71
C ASN A 100 4.77 -17.60 15.64
N HIS A 101 4.00 -16.66 16.22
CA HIS A 101 2.53 -16.70 16.17
C HIS A 101 1.98 -16.69 14.75
N THR A 102 0.87 -17.39 14.53
CA THR A 102 0.09 -17.32 13.29
C THR A 102 -1.14 -16.47 13.54
N PHE A 103 -1.17 -15.29 12.93
CA PHE A 103 -2.29 -14.37 13.00
C PHE A 103 -3.58 -14.98 12.46
N THR A 104 -4.65 -14.75 13.19
CA THR A 104 -6.03 -15.08 12.82
C THR A 104 -6.90 -13.83 12.96
N ALA A 105 -8.10 -13.85 12.39
CA ALA A 105 -9.06 -12.76 12.56
C ALA A 105 -9.37 -12.43 14.03
N ASP A 106 -9.35 -13.44 14.90
CA ASP A 106 -9.62 -13.30 16.32
C ASP A 106 -8.51 -12.55 17.07
N ASP A 107 -7.36 -12.31 16.46
CA ASP A 107 -6.32 -11.45 17.03
C ASP A 107 -6.62 -9.96 16.79
N PHE A 108 -7.47 -9.63 15.81
CA PHE A 108 -7.69 -8.25 15.36
C PHE A 108 -9.07 -7.67 15.74
N PRO A 109 -9.18 -6.33 15.83
CA PRO A 109 -8.06 -5.40 16.00
C PRO A 109 -7.35 -5.67 17.34
N PHE A 110 -6.08 -5.26 17.48
CA PHE A 110 -5.33 -5.46 18.72
C PHE A 110 -5.97 -4.78 19.93
N ARG A 111 -6.71 -3.68 19.70
CA ARG A 111 -7.61 -3.07 20.68
C ARG A 111 -9.07 -3.33 20.31
N LYS A 112 -9.74 -4.20 21.06
CA LYS A 112 -11.15 -4.56 20.85
C LYS A 112 -12.05 -3.80 21.79
N LEU A 113 -13.10 -3.21 21.24
CA LEU A 113 -14.09 -2.41 21.96
C LEU A 113 -15.46 -3.11 21.92
N SER A 114 -16.29 -2.87 22.92
CA SER A 114 -17.66 -3.41 22.97
C SER A 114 -18.59 -2.78 21.94
N ASP A 115 -18.33 -1.52 21.57
CA ASP A 115 -18.92 -0.84 20.42
C ASP A 115 -17.75 -0.39 19.53
N ARG A 116 -17.73 -0.87 18.28
CA ARG A 116 -16.63 -0.67 17.33
C ARG A 116 -16.54 0.78 16.82
N ASP A 117 -17.63 1.53 16.93
CA ASP A 117 -17.74 2.92 16.51
C ASP A 117 -17.61 3.92 17.69
N ASP A 118 -17.31 3.43 18.90
CA ASP A 118 -17.19 4.26 20.09
C ASP A 118 -15.92 3.95 20.89
N ALA A 119 -14.94 4.87 20.79
CA ALA A 119 -13.65 4.77 21.46
C ALA A 119 -13.75 4.79 22.99
N GLU A 120 -14.84 5.31 23.56
CA GLU A 120 -15.08 5.36 25.01
C GLU A 120 -15.84 4.13 25.53
N SER A 121 -16.27 3.23 24.64
CA SER A 121 -16.94 2.00 25.04
C SER A 121 -15.99 1.04 25.78
N SER A 122 -16.55 0.02 26.44
CA SER A 122 -15.75 -0.88 27.25
C SER A 122 -14.72 -1.66 26.42
N VAL A 123 -13.47 -1.66 26.87
CA VAL A 123 -12.37 -2.40 26.24
C VAL A 123 -12.53 -3.89 26.55
N LEU A 124 -12.65 -4.71 25.50
CA LEU A 124 -12.74 -6.16 25.58
C LEU A 124 -11.35 -6.81 25.65
N SER A 125 -10.40 -6.29 24.86
CA SER A 125 -9.00 -6.66 24.89
C SER A 125 -8.14 -5.51 24.36
N ASP A 126 -6.88 -5.46 24.79
CA ASP A 126 -5.91 -4.47 24.33
C ASP A 126 -4.52 -5.14 24.27
N SER A 127 -3.74 -4.84 23.24
CA SER A 127 -2.36 -5.30 23.10
C SER A 127 -1.47 -4.16 22.62
N THR A 128 -0.27 -4.07 23.17
CA THR A 128 0.82 -3.19 22.73
C THR A 128 1.70 -3.83 21.66
N GLU A 129 1.47 -5.11 21.36
CA GLU A 129 2.25 -5.88 20.39
C GLU A 129 2.07 -5.30 18.98
N VAL A 130 2.99 -5.65 18.09
CA VAL A 130 3.05 -5.12 16.72
C VAL A 130 3.02 -6.26 15.72
N GLY A 131 2.26 -6.11 14.64
CA GLY A 131 2.37 -6.93 13.43
C GLY A 131 3.48 -6.37 12.53
N GLY A 132 4.69 -6.91 12.66
CA GLY A 132 5.86 -6.51 11.87
C GLY A 132 6.15 -7.48 10.71
N SER A 133 7.41 -7.49 10.28
CA SER A 133 7.95 -8.40 9.27
C SER A 133 9.01 -9.31 9.87
N ALA A 134 8.92 -10.61 9.61
CA ALA A 134 9.94 -11.58 10.00
C ALA A 134 11.22 -11.34 9.20
N GLY A 135 12.31 -11.04 9.90
CA GLY A 135 13.66 -10.89 9.34
C GLY A 135 14.54 -12.10 9.67
N VAL A 136 15.71 -11.90 10.25
CA VAL A 136 16.69 -12.98 10.53
C VAL A 136 16.68 -13.43 11.99
N HIS A 137 17.23 -14.63 12.26
CA HIS A 137 17.54 -15.07 13.63
C HIS A 137 18.60 -14.15 14.27
N LEU A 138 18.58 -14.08 15.60
CA LEU A 138 19.57 -13.32 16.36
C LEU A 138 20.96 -13.95 16.23
N GLN A 139 21.88 -13.22 15.59
CA GLN A 139 23.25 -13.68 15.33
C GLN A 139 24.21 -12.50 15.18
N ASP A 140 25.48 -12.71 15.55
CA ASP A 140 26.59 -11.78 15.33
C ASP A 140 27.31 -12.13 14.01
N PHE A 141 27.61 -11.12 13.20
CA PHE A 141 28.43 -11.28 12.00
C PHE A 141 29.91 -11.45 12.38
N ILE A 142 30.51 -12.55 11.94
CA ILE A 142 31.93 -12.88 12.18
C ILE A 142 32.78 -12.57 10.96
N GLY A 143 32.25 -12.79 9.76
CA GLY A 143 32.94 -12.49 8.51
C GLY A 143 32.31 -13.13 7.29
N LEU A 144 33.06 -13.13 6.18
CA LEU A 144 32.66 -13.81 4.96
C LEU A 144 33.47 -15.10 4.81
N SER A 145 32.77 -16.20 4.51
CA SER A 145 33.41 -17.42 4.02
C SER A 145 33.76 -17.23 2.54
N LEU A 146 35.06 -17.06 2.26
CA LEU A 146 35.57 -17.02 0.88
C LEU A 146 36.10 -18.41 0.52
N GLY A 147 35.47 -19.06 -0.46
CA GLY A 147 35.91 -20.36 -0.97
C GLY A 147 37.31 -20.30 -1.57
N ALA A 148 37.88 -21.47 -1.91
CA ALA A 148 39.24 -21.57 -2.46
C ALA A 148 39.46 -20.81 -3.79
N THR A 149 38.37 -20.41 -4.46
CA THR A 149 38.35 -19.59 -5.68
C THR A 149 38.20 -18.09 -5.41
N GLY A 150 38.07 -17.67 -4.15
CA GLY A 150 37.79 -16.30 -3.74
C GLY A 150 36.32 -15.88 -3.83
N ALA A 151 35.42 -16.78 -4.25
CA ALA A 151 33.98 -16.53 -4.27
C ALA A 151 33.40 -16.68 -2.85
N ALA A 152 32.55 -15.74 -2.43
CA ALA A 152 31.84 -15.86 -1.16
C ALA A 152 30.76 -16.94 -1.22
N ASP A 153 30.51 -17.59 -0.08
CA ASP A 153 29.31 -18.41 0.10
C ASP A 153 28.05 -17.53 0.11
N SER A 154 26.89 -18.13 -0.20
CA SER A 154 25.61 -17.41 -0.17
C SER A 154 25.17 -17.02 1.24
N ILE A 155 25.75 -17.65 2.27
CA ILE A 155 25.49 -17.42 3.69
C ILE A 155 26.75 -16.80 4.30
N ASP A 156 26.56 -15.78 5.14
CA ASP A 156 27.66 -15.16 5.88
C ASP A 156 28.15 -16.07 7.01
N ASP A 157 29.39 -15.89 7.47
CA ASP A 157 29.85 -16.56 8.69
C ASP A 157 29.30 -15.79 9.90
N CYS A 158 28.24 -16.35 10.50
CA CYS A 158 27.56 -15.79 11.65
C CYS A 158 27.63 -16.75 12.84
N SER A 159 27.65 -16.17 14.05
CA SER A 159 27.66 -16.90 15.31
C SER A 159 26.52 -16.44 16.18
N ASN A 160 25.84 -17.38 16.83
CA ASN A 160 24.91 -17.07 17.92
C ASN A 160 25.39 -17.69 19.24
N THR A 161 26.70 -17.93 19.40
CA THR A 161 27.26 -18.49 20.62
C THR A 161 27.95 -17.45 21.48
N ASP A 162 27.91 -17.63 22.80
CA ASP A 162 28.68 -16.82 23.74
C ASP A 162 30.20 -17.06 23.61
N VAL A 163 30.97 -16.35 24.43
CA VAL A 163 32.45 -16.43 24.44
C VAL A 163 33.00 -17.82 24.77
N ASP A 164 32.18 -18.68 25.39
CA ASP A 164 32.52 -20.06 25.75
C ASP A 164 32.01 -21.09 24.71
N GLY A 165 31.33 -20.62 23.65
CA GLY A 165 30.79 -21.44 22.57
C GLY A 165 29.43 -22.06 22.87
N PHE A 166 28.70 -21.58 23.87
CA PHE A 166 27.33 -22.02 24.16
C PHE A 166 26.30 -21.21 23.36
N PRO A 167 25.22 -21.83 22.83
CA PRO A 167 24.18 -21.10 22.14
C PRO A 167 23.55 -20.01 23.01
N ILE A 168 23.44 -18.82 22.44
CA ILE A 168 22.72 -17.68 23.01
C ILE A 168 21.25 -17.88 22.68
N VAL A 169 20.45 -18.00 23.73
CA VAL A 169 18.99 -18.02 23.60
C VAL A 169 18.52 -16.58 23.48
N ASP A 170 17.81 -16.27 22.40
CA ASP A 170 17.15 -14.99 22.22
C ASP A 170 16.13 -14.80 23.36
N PRO A 171 16.20 -13.72 24.16
CA PRO A 171 15.32 -13.53 25.31
C PRO A 171 13.84 -13.35 24.94
N LEU A 172 13.53 -12.99 23.70
CA LEU A 172 12.17 -12.67 23.23
C LEU A 172 11.70 -13.64 22.15
N PHE A 173 12.56 -13.95 21.18
CA PHE A 173 12.24 -14.77 20.02
C PHE A 173 12.77 -16.20 20.18
N ASN A 174 12.31 -16.90 21.22
CA ASN A 174 12.59 -18.32 21.40
C ASN A 174 11.34 -19.11 21.82
N ILE A 175 11.33 -20.40 21.50
CA ILE A 175 10.36 -21.38 21.99
C ILE A 175 11.12 -22.57 22.54
N ALA A 176 11.05 -22.77 23.86
CA ALA A 176 11.77 -23.84 24.56
C ALA A 176 13.28 -23.84 24.27
N ASP A 177 13.91 -22.67 24.41
CA ASP A 177 15.35 -22.43 24.18
C ASP A 177 15.81 -22.63 22.73
N ILE A 178 14.86 -22.71 21.77
CA ILE A 178 15.12 -22.72 20.34
C ILE A 178 14.76 -21.35 19.78
N ASN A 179 15.72 -20.65 19.18
CA ASN A 179 15.52 -19.34 18.61
C ASN A 179 14.66 -19.44 17.34
N VAL A 180 13.71 -18.52 17.21
CA VAL A 180 12.95 -18.28 15.97
C VAL A 180 13.37 -16.94 15.39
N ARG A 181 12.97 -16.65 14.15
CA ARG A 181 13.28 -15.37 13.52
C ARG A 181 12.76 -14.21 14.34
N GLN A 182 13.56 -13.13 14.35
CA GLN A 182 13.14 -11.86 14.93
C GLN A 182 12.11 -11.19 14.00
N THR A 183 11.30 -10.31 14.58
CA THR A 183 10.28 -9.54 13.88
C THR A 183 10.58 -8.05 13.99
N THR A 184 10.36 -7.26 12.95
CA THR A 184 10.48 -5.80 13.03
C THR A 184 9.46 -5.17 13.98
N GLY A 185 9.83 -4.05 14.60
CA GLY A 185 8.96 -3.29 15.51
C GLY A 185 7.87 -2.45 14.84
N ARG A 186 7.75 -2.51 13.50
CA ARG A 186 6.72 -1.84 12.70
C ARG A 186 6.38 -2.70 11.48
N ASN A 187 5.15 -2.57 11.01
CA ASN A 187 4.67 -3.19 9.77
C ASN A 187 5.45 -2.64 8.54
N ALA A 188 5.77 -3.49 7.56
CA ALA A 188 6.45 -3.09 6.35
C ALA A 188 5.48 -2.37 5.37
N PRO A 189 5.71 -1.09 5.03
CA PRO A 189 4.85 -0.37 4.09
C PRO A 189 5.13 -0.80 2.64
N SER A 190 4.20 -0.48 1.72
CA SER A 190 4.40 -0.75 0.29
C SER A 190 5.57 0.04 -0.31
N THR A 191 6.41 -0.62 -1.13
CA THR A 191 7.44 0.01 -1.97
C THR A 191 6.87 0.65 -3.24
N ILE A 192 5.65 0.29 -3.64
CA ILE A 192 5.00 0.80 -4.85
C ILE A 192 4.61 2.27 -4.64
N ASN A 193 4.94 3.11 -5.63
CA ASN A 193 4.86 4.57 -5.59
C ASN A 193 5.74 5.26 -4.53
N ALA A 194 6.60 4.53 -3.79
CA ALA A 194 7.37 5.11 -2.69
C ALA A 194 8.39 6.17 -3.14
N ILE A 195 8.77 6.17 -4.42
CA ILE A 195 9.64 7.20 -5.03
C ILE A 195 9.09 8.62 -4.87
N HIS A 196 7.77 8.77 -4.72
CA HIS A 196 7.15 10.07 -4.62
C HIS A 196 7.21 10.70 -3.22
N TYR A 197 7.56 9.95 -2.17
CA TYR A 197 7.70 10.50 -0.83
C TYR A 197 8.90 11.44 -0.71
N VAL A 198 8.76 12.46 0.12
CA VAL A 198 9.88 13.35 0.45
C VAL A 198 10.90 12.59 1.30
N ASP A 199 10.49 12.11 2.48
CA ASP A 199 11.27 11.25 3.38
C ASP A 199 10.63 9.84 3.46
N ASN A 200 11.43 8.79 3.67
CA ASN A 200 10.99 7.40 3.70
C ASN A 200 11.12 6.74 5.10
N PHE A 201 10.47 5.57 5.27
CA PHE A 201 10.01 4.96 6.53
C PHE A 201 8.79 5.66 7.17
N TRP A 202 8.13 4.97 8.10
CA TRP A 202 6.98 5.49 8.85
C TRP A 202 7.27 6.77 9.65
N ASP A 203 8.49 6.93 10.15
CA ASP A 203 8.95 8.14 10.88
C ASP A 203 9.74 9.11 9.98
N GLY A 204 9.98 8.75 8.72
CA GLY A 204 10.75 9.58 7.79
C GLY A 204 12.24 9.70 8.13
N ARG A 205 12.83 8.73 8.85
CA ARG A 205 14.26 8.77 9.19
C ARG A 205 15.20 8.60 7.98
N ALA A 206 14.68 8.11 6.85
CA ALA A 206 15.43 8.07 5.60
C ALA A 206 15.21 9.37 4.82
N ARG A 207 16.27 10.18 4.77
CA ARG A 207 16.20 11.57 4.36
C ARG A 207 16.22 11.76 2.85
N SER A 208 15.52 12.78 2.37
CA SER A 208 15.44 13.15 0.95
C SER A 208 16.75 13.51 0.26
N ASP A 209 17.83 13.72 1.01
CA ASP A 209 19.13 14.25 0.60
C ASP A 209 20.27 13.24 0.79
N PHE A 210 20.24 12.15 0.02
CA PHE A 210 21.15 11.01 0.18
C PHE A 210 22.63 11.42 0.14
N ASN A 211 23.40 10.92 1.11
CA ASN A 211 24.82 11.23 1.32
C ASN A 211 25.78 10.18 0.76
N GLY A 212 25.27 9.11 0.14
CA GLY A 212 26.06 8.01 -0.42
C GLY A 212 26.39 6.88 0.54
N VAL A 213 26.03 6.98 1.83
CA VAL A 213 26.52 6.08 2.88
C VAL A 213 25.41 5.53 3.77
N ASN A 214 24.48 6.36 4.24
CA ASN A 214 23.51 5.97 5.27
C ASN A 214 22.16 6.71 5.17
N PRO A 215 21.13 6.25 5.90
CA PRO A 215 19.79 6.83 5.83
C PRO A 215 19.66 8.29 6.32
N GLY A 216 20.61 8.76 7.14
CA GLY A 216 20.57 10.09 7.74
C GLY A 216 20.80 11.25 6.77
N GLY A 217 21.19 10.98 5.51
CA GLY A 217 21.43 12.05 4.53
C GLY A 217 22.40 13.10 5.05
N GLN A 218 22.11 14.39 4.87
CA GLN A 218 23.00 15.46 5.33
C GLN A 218 23.02 15.66 6.86
N SER A 219 22.25 14.89 7.65
CA SER A 219 22.38 14.93 9.11
C SER A 219 23.67 14.28 9.60
N ASP A 220 24.34 13.47 8.77
CA ASP A 220 25.66 12.92 9.04
C ASP A 220 26.75 13.69 8.27
N PRO A 221 27.46 14.64 8.92
CA PRO A 221 28.54 15.39 8.27
C PRO A 221 29.81 14.56 8.04
N GLY A 222 29.90 13.34 8.60
CA GLY A 222 31.02 12.42 8.43
C GLY A 222 30.90 11.51 7.22
N ALA A 223 29.72 11.45 6.58
CA ALA A 223 29.48 10.61 5.42
C ALA A 223 30.33 11.05 4.22
N ALA A 224 31.12 10.12 3.69
CA ALA A 224 31.94 10.37 2.52
C ALA A 224 32.09 9.11 1.66
N ILE A 225 32.01 9.31 0.35
CA ILE A 225 32.39 8.33 -0.66
C ILE A 225 33.84 8.57 -1.10
N ARG A 226 34.35 7.70 -1.98
CA ARG A 226 35.65 7.87 -2.63
C ARG A 226 35.50 8.04 -4.13
N LYS A 227 36.35 8.84 -4.75
CA LYS A 227 36.42 8.97 -6.21
C LYS A 227 37.84 9.07 -6.74
N VAL A 228 38.05 8.63 -7.96
CA VAL A 228 39.28 8.85 -8.72
C VAL A 228 39.27 10.28 -9.25
N ASP A 229 40.25 11.08 -8.87
CA ASP A 229 40.42 12.45 -9.37
C ASP A 229 41.06 12.49 -10.77
N ALA A 230 41.20 13.71 -11.32
CA ALA A 230 41.79 13.92 -12.64
C ALA A 230 43.26 13.49 -12.76
N ASP A 231 43.96 13.37 -11.63
CA ASP A 231 45.36 12.93 -11.56
C ASP A 231 45.47 11.41 -11.34
N GLY A 232 44.35 10.71 -11.20
CA GLY A 232 44.27 9.27 -10.96
C GLY A 232 44.37 8.86 -9.49
N ASN A 233 44.33 9.81 -8.54
CA ASN A 233 44.36 9.50 -7.12
C ASN A 233 42.95 9.23 -6.59
N VAL A 234 42.84 8.33 -5.61
CA VAL A 234 41.58 8.11 -4.89
C VAL A 234 41.45 9.12 -3.75
N VAL A 235 40.42 9.96 -3.81
CA VAL A 235 40.14 11.02 -2.82
C VAL A 235 38.78 10.82 -2.18
N SER A 236 38.66 11.21 -0.91
CA SER A 236 37.38 11.22 -0.18
C SER A 236 36.57 12.46 -0.58
N CYS A 237 35.27 12.31 -0.80
CA CYS A 237 34.35 13.44 -1.00
C CYS A 237 32.96 13.16 -0.43
N GLY A 238 32.33 14.18 0.16
CA GLY A 238 30.91 14.14 0.47
C GLY A 238 30.07 14.36 -0.78
N ILE A 239 28.87 13.80 -0.81
CA ILE A 239 27.88 14.02 -1.86
C ILE A 239 26.54 14.41 -1.25
N THR A 240 25.69 15.01 -2.07
CA THR A 240 24.28 15.24 -1.78
C THR A 240 23.49 14.93 -3.03
N MET A 241 22.49 14.07 -2.89
CA MET A 241 21.56 13.74 -3.96
C MET A 241 20.15 14.04 -3.47
N GLU A 242 19.58 15.16 -3.92
CA GLU A 242 18.22 15.57 -3.58
C GLU A 242 17.17 14.66 -4.23
N LYS A 243 16.00 14.53 -3.60
CA LYS A 243 14.92 13.63 -4.05
C LYS A 243 15.35 12.15 -4.09
N ALA A 244 16.15 11.76 -3.11
CA ALA A 244 16.77 10.43 -3.05
C ALA A 244 16.48 9.68 -1.74
N SER A 245 15.33 9.91 -1.12
CA SER A 245 15.00 9.24 0.15
C SER A 245 14.94 7.72 0.05
N LEU A 246 14.62 7.15 -1.12
CA LEU A 246 14.73 5.70 -1.34
C LEU A 246 16.19 5.21 -1.40
N ALA A 247 17.12 6.02 -1.92
CA ALA A 247 18.54 5.68 -1.84
C ALA A 247 19.04 5.71 -0.39
N SER A 248 18.59 6.70 0.39
CA SER A 248 18.82 6.75 1.84
C SER A 248 18.18 5.57 2.57
N GLN A 249 16.94 5.20 2.22
CA GLN A 249 16.19 4.12 2.88
C GLN A 249 16.84 2.76 2.63
N SER A 250 17.21 2.48 1.39
CA SER A 250 17.66 1.14 0.98
C SER A 250 19.01 0.75 1.56
N VAL A 251 19.79 1.70 2.09
CA VAL A 251 21.05 1.44 2.82
C VAL A 251 20.87 1.24 4.33
N GLY A 252 19.64 1.08 4.82
CA GLY A 252 19.36 0.68 6.20
C GLY A 252 19.21 -0.84 6.37
N PRO A 253 18.19 -1.46 5.75
CA PRO A 253 17.83 -2.85 6.00
C PRO A 253 18.95 -3.88 5.82
N PRO A 254 19.86 -3.78 4.82
CA PRO A 254 20.92 -4.76 4.64
C PRO A 254 21.94 -4.86 5.79
N LEU A 255 21.96 -3.89 6.72
CA LEU A 255 22.81 -3.89 7.92
C LEU A 255 22.02 -4.09 9.23
N SER A 256 20.70 -4.19 9.15
CA SER A 256 19.82 -4.33 10.31
C SER A 256 19.90 -5.75 10.86
N ASP A 257 20.21 -5.85 12.15
CA ASP A 257 20.36 -7.12 12.90
C ASP A 257 19.04 -7.83 13.19
N VAL A 258 17.92 -7.15 12.89
CA VAL A 258 16.58 -7.71 12.92
C VAL A 258 16.13 -8.08 11.50
N GLU A 259 16.39 -7.22 10.50
CA GLU A 259 15.83 -7.39 9.16
C GLU A 259 16.63 -8.38 8.31
N MET A 260 17.90 -8.11 7.99
CA MET A 260 18.63 -8.86 6.94
C MET A 260 20.00 -9.40 7.37
N SER A 261 20.56 -8.95 8.49
CA SER A 261 21.98 -9.11 8.78
C SER A 261 22.25 -9.74 10.13
N GLY A 262 23.40 -10.41 10.27
CA GLY A 262 24.01 -10.56 11.58
C GLY A 262 24.51 -9.21 12.11
N ALA A 263 24.49 -9.01 13.43
CA ALA A 263 24.91 -7.77 14.07
C ALA A 263 26.40 -7.47 13.76
N GLY A 264 26.68 -6.23 13.37
CA GLY A 264 28.05 -5.75 13.12
C GLY A 264 28.55 -5.84 11.67
N ARG A 265 27.76 -6.40 10.74
CA ARG A 265 28.10 -6.42 9.31
C ARG A 265 28.17 -5.00 8.72
N GLY A 266 29.16 -4.73 7.88
CA GLY A 266 29.30 -3.46 7.16
C GLY A 266 28.86 -3.54 5.69
N PHE A 267 28.56 -2.38 5.10
CA PHE A 267 28.21 -2.29 3.66
C PHE A 267 29.38 -2.68 2.73
N ILE A 268 30.63 -2.51 3.19
CA ILE A 268 31.82 -2.95 2.46
C ILE A 268 31.93 -4.48 2.42
N ASP A 269 31.48 -5.17 3.48
CA ASP A 269 31.43 -6.64 3.53
C ASP A 269 30.35 -7.15 2.58
N LEU A 270 29.16 -6.54 2.62
CA LEU A 270 28.11 -6.83 1.65
C LEU A 270 28.60 -6.58 0.20
N GLY A 271 29.25 -5.46 -0.06
CA GLY A 271 29.79 -5.15 -1.39
C GLY A 271 30.81 -6.18 -1.87
N LYS A 272 31.70 -6.62 -0.98
CA LYS A 272 32.65 -7.68 -1.26
C LYS A 272 31.98 -9.02 -1.57
N LYS A 273 30.97 -9.40 -0.78
CA LYS A 273 30.15 -10.59 -1.04
C LYS A 273 29.50 -10.49 -2.43
N MET A 274 28.73 -9.44 -2.67
CA MET A 274 27.97 -9.28 -3.90
C MET A 274 28.87 -9.22 -5.14
N CYS A 275 30.04 -8.58 -5.07
CA CYS A 275 30.99 -8.56 -6.19
C CYS A 275 31.59 -9.95 -6.52
N SER A 276 31.45 -10.93 -5.63
CA SER A 276 32.06 -12.26 -5.76
C SER A 276 31.06 -13.38 -6.10
N VAL A 277 29.75 -13.15 -5.92
CA VAL A 277 28.70 -14.13 -6.20
C VAL A 277 28.06 -13.90 -7.57
N THR A 278 27.39 -14.92 -8.09
CA THR A 278 26.55 -14.78 -9.29
C THR A 278 25.22 -14.11 -8.87
N PRO A 279 24.73 -13.08 -9.61
CA PRO A 279 23.46 -12.46 -9.28
C PRO A 279 22.30 -13.45 -9.32
N LEU A 280 21.45 -13.41 -8.29
CA LEU A 280 20.25 -14.23 -8.14
C LEU A 280 20.52 -15.75 -8.18
N ALA A 281 21.72 -16.20 -7.79
CA ALA A 281 22.16 -17.60 -7.94
C ALA A 281 21.28 -18.64 -7.21
N LEU A 282 20.42 -18.19 -6.30
CA LEU A 282 19.49 -19.04 -5.54
C LEU A 282 18.05 -18.99 -6.07
N GLN A 283 17.80 -18.28 -7.17
CA GLN A 283 16.45 -17.93 -7.63
C GLN A 283 16.30 -18.12 -9.13
N GLU A 284 15.14 -18.58 -9.56
CA GLU A 284 14.74 -18.55 -10.97
C GLU A 284 14.41 -17.12 -11.42
N VAL A 285 14.73 -16.81 -12.68
CA VAL A 285 14.33 -15.57 -13.35
C VAL A 285 13.62 -15.94 -14.64
N SER A 286 12.42 -15.41 -14.85
CA SER A 286 11.67 -15.63 -16.08
C SER A 286 12.42 -15.04 -17.28
N GLU A 287 12.58 -15.81 -18.37
CA GLU A 287 13.11 -15.29 -19.63
C GLU A 287 12.25 -14.16 -20.22
N SER A 288 11.01 -14.01 -19.73
CA SER A 288 10.09 -12.94 -20.12
C SER A 288 10.00 -11.79 -19.11
N ASP A 289 10.79 -11.81 -18.04
CA ASP A 289 10.97 -10.67 -17.12
C ASP A 289 11.28 -9.39 -17.92
N SER A 290 10.66 -8.29 -17.53
CA SER A 290 10.68 -7.03 -18.27
C SER A 290 12.05 -6.34 -18.25
N VAL A 291 12.89 -6.65 -17.25
CA VAL A 291 14.18 -5.99 -17.00
C VAL A 291 15.36 -6.98 -17.06
N LEU A 292 15.20 -8.17 -16.46
CA LEU A 292 16.26 -9.16 -16.29
C LEU A 292 16.19 -10.32 -17.29
N GLY A 293 15.10 -10.43 -18.07
CA GLY A 293 14.84 -11.60 -18.93
C GLY A 293 15.98 -11.94 -19.89
N ASP A 294 16.60 -10.93 -20.51
CA ASP A 294 17.74 -11.11 -21.43
C ASP A 294 19.00 -11.68 -20.75
N MET A 295 19.09 -11.58 -19.41
CA MET A 295 20.19 -12.09 -18.62
C MET A 295 19.84 -13.40 -17.89
N ALA A 296 18.59 -13.86 -17.93
CA ALA A 296 18.16 -15.08 -17.24
C ALA A 296 18.91 -16.33 -17.75
N VAL A 297 19.29 -17.21 -16.82
CA VAL A 297 19.98 -18.47 -17.17
C VAL A 297 18.96 -19.52 -17.63
N ALA A 298 18.92 -19.77 -18.95
CA ALA A 298 17.98 -20.72 -19.58
C ALA A 298 18.39 -22.21 -19.52
N SER A 299 19.56 -22.54 -18.97
CA SER A 299 20.12 -23.91 -19.02
C SER A 299 20.94 -24.27 -17.79
N GLY A 300 20.95 -25.54 -17.39
CA GLY A 300 21.58 -25.98 -16.15
C GLY A 300 20.52 -26.26 -15.09
N ASP A 301 20.71 -25.72 -13.90
CA ASP A 301 19.68 -25.65 -12.85
C ASP A 301 18.65 -24.53 -13.08
N GLY A 302 18.94 -23.58 -13.99
CA GLY A 302 18.01 -22.50 -14.36
C GLY A 302 18.03 -21.31 -13.41
N LEU A 303 19.01 -21.23 -12.51
CA LEU A 303 19.09 -20.20 -11.48
C LEU A 303 20.05 -19.08 -11.86
N GLY A 304 19.72 -17.87 -11.42
CA GLY A 304 20.57 -16.68 -11.54
C GLY A 304 20.63 -16.03 -12.92
N LEU A 305 21.59 -15.12 -13.05
CA LEU A 305 21.83 -14.34 -14.27
C LEU A 305 23.18 -14.68 -14.92
N ASN A 306 23.23 -14.66 -16.25
CA ASN A 306 24.43 -14.85 -17.06
C ASN A 306 25.27 -13.56 -17.14
N THR A 307 25.58 -12.98 -15.99
CA THR A 307 26.41 -11.76 -15.80
C THR A 307 27.04 -11.79 -14.41
N SER A 308 27.90 -10.81 -14.09
CA SER A 308 28.38 -10.56 -12.73
C SER A 308 27.88 -9.21 -12.19
N TYR A 309 27.83 -9.05 -10.87
CA TYR A 309 27.55 -7.74 -10.27
C TYR A 309 28.62 -6.71 -10.63
N VAL A 310 29.88 -7.13 -10.76
CA VAL A 310 30.99 -6.30 -11.24
C VAL A 310 30.65 -5.73 -12.63
N ASP A 311 30.25 -6.57 -13.59
CA ASP A 311 29.89 -6.12 -14.94
C ASP A 311 28.66 -5.21 -14.93
N MET A 312 27.65 -5.51 -14.11
CA MET A 312 26.46 -4.66 -13.98
C MET A 312 26.82 -3.29 -13.43
N ILE A 313 27.69 -3.20 -12.41
CA ILE A 313 28.16 -1.93 -11.84
C ILE A 313 28.96 -1.13 -12.86
N GLN A 314 29.89 -1.77 -13.56
CA GLN A 314 30.74 -1.11 -14.56
C GLN A 314 29.93 -0.53 -15.73
N GLN A 315 28.84 -1.19 -16.11
CA GLN A 315 27.91 -0.70 -17.14
C GLN A 315 27.00 0.42 -16.63
N SER A 316 26.76 0.50 -15.32
CA SER A 316 25.78 1.41 -14.70
C SER A 316 26.38 2.72 -14.22
N PHE A 317 27.59 2.69 -13.63
CA PHE A 317 28.17 3.83 -12.92
C PHE A 317 29.42 4.40 -13.61
N ARG A 318 29.66 5.70 -13.39
CA ARG A 318 30.88 6.34 -13.89
C ARG A 318 32.14 5.69 -13.30
N PRO A 319 33.19 5.50 -14.12
CA PRO A 319 34.40 4.79 -13.70
C PRO A 319 35.14 5.45 -12.53
N GLU A 320 34.99 6.76 -12.34
CA GLU A 320 35.61 7.46 -11.20
C GLU A 320 35.15 6.93 -9.82
N TYR A 321 34.04 6.19 -9.73
CA TYR A 321 33.55 5.64 -8.46
C TYR A 321 33.86 4.16 -8.23
N TRP A 322 34.49 3.47 -9.18
CA TRP A 322 34.78 2.03 -9.04
C TRP A 322 36.11 1.60 -9.66
N ASN A 323 36.66 2.35 -10.63
CA ASN A 323 37.81 1.95 -11.44
C ASN A 323 39.13 2.41 -10.82
N SER A 324 39.63 1.67 -9.85
CA SER A 324 40.96 1.88 -9.27
C SER A 324 41.59 0.54 -8.90
N ASP A 325 42.89 0.41 -9.15
CA ASP A 325 43.67 -0.75 -8.74
C ASP A 325 44.14 -0.65 -7.28
N ALA A 326 43.87 0.45 -6.56
CA ALA A 326 44.26 0.60 -5.16
C ALA A 326 43.45 -0.35 -4.26
N ILE A 327 44.13 -0.95 -3.28
CA ILE A 327 43.51 -1.82 -2.28
C ILE A 327 43.38 -1.07 -0.95
N PHE A 328 42.24 -1.22 -0.30
CA PHE A 328 41.87 -0.51 0.92
C PHE A 328 41.70 -1.45 2.12
N ASP A 329 41.99 -0.97 3.33
CA ASP A 329 41.58 -1.61 4.58
C ASP A 329 40.13 -1.27 4.93
N ALA A 330 39.56 -1.86 5.98
CA ALA A 330 38.17 -1.58 6.41
C ALA A 330 37.91 -0.12 6.83
N ALA A 331 38.95 0.63 7.23
CA ALA A 331 38.85 2.07 7.50
C ALA A 331 38.93 2.90 6.19
N GLY A 332 39.14 2.22 5.07
CA GLY A 332 39.29 2.76 3.74
C GLY A 332 40.55 3.59 3.54
N ASN A 333 41.61 3.27 4.28
CA ASN A 333 42.97 3.69 3.98
C ASN A 333 43.56 2.77 2.92
N THR A 334 44.37 3.33 2.02
CA THR A 334 45.13 2.52 1.07
C THR A 334 46.18 1.68 1.79
N ILE A 335 46.18 0.37 1.55
CA ILE A 335 47.15 -0.55 2.13
C ILE A 335 48.51 -0.33 1.47
N LEU A 336 49.57 -0.33 2.28
CA LEU A 336 50.94 -0.10 1.82
C LEU A 336 51.79 -1.37 1.94
N ASP A 337 52.70 -1.58 0.99
CA ASP A 337 53.73 -2.59 1.07
C ASP A 337 54.77 -2.26 2.16
N ALA A 338 55.71 -3.18 2.40
CA ALA A 338 56.77 -2.99 3.39
C ALA A 338 57.72 -1.80 3.08
N ALA A 339 57.69 -1.26 1.86
CA ALA A 339 58.45 -0.10 1.43
C ALA A 339 57.64 1.22 1.51
N GLY A 340 56.36 1.15 1.91
CA GLY A 340 55.46 2.30 2.03
C GLY A 340 54.76 2.70 0.73
N ASN A 341 54.78 1.86 -0.31
CA ASN A 341 54.06 2.11 -1.55
C ASN A 341 52.66 1.48 -1.51
N PRO A 342 51.63 2.11 -2.08
CA PRO A 342 50.32 1.47 -2.27
C PRO A 342 50.42 0.11 -2.94
N ILE A 343 49.81 -0.91 -2.34
CA ILE A 343 49.59 -2.19 -3.04
C ILE A 343 48.47 -2.00 -4.08
N SER A 344 48.57 -2.72 -5.19
CA SER A 344 47.60 -2.63 -6.27
C SER A 344 47.24 -3.99 -6.87
N GLY A 345 46.02 -4.08 -7.41
CA GLY A 345 45.46 -5.30 -8.02
C GLY A 345 44.12 -5.69 -7.40
N ALA A 346 43.75 -6.97 -7.57
CA ALA A 346 42.55 -7.52 -6.94
C ALA A 346 42.80 -7.77 -5.44
N PRO A 347 41.84 -7.45 -4.56
CA PRO A 347 41.92 -7.85 -3.16
C PRO A 347 41.95 -9.38 -3.01
N GLU A 348 42.92 -9.91 -2.26
CA GLU A 348 43.10 -11.37 -2.09
C GLU A 348 42.65 -11.88 -0.71
N GLY A 349 42.56 -11.00 0.30
CA GLY A 349 42.21 -11.35 1.68
C GLY A 349 40.87 -10.76 2.13
N PRO A 350 40.22 -11.29 3.18
CA PRO A 350 38.93 -10.81 3.68
C PRO A 350 38.96 -9.34 4.11
N ASP A 351 40.08 -8.85 4.64
CA ASP A 351 40.25 -7.46 5.10
C ASP A 351 40.78 -6.47 4.04
N GLN A 352 40.80 -6.88 2.77
CA GLN A 352 41.26 -6.06 1.64
C GLN A 352 40.09 -5.72 0.74
N PHE A 353 39.94 -4.47 0.34
CA PHE A 353 38.78 -4.02 -0.43
C PHE A 353 39.15 -3.24 -1.69
N ALA A 354 38.36 -3.41 -2.74
CA ALA A 354 38.43 -2.60 -3.95
C ALA A 354 37.65 -1.29 -3.79
N LEU A 355 37.89 -0.31 -4.67
CA LEU A 355 37.14 0.95 -4.67
C LEU A 355 35.62 0.73 -4.86
N MET A 356 35.25 -0.26 -5.67
CA MET A 356 33.85 -0.63 -5.90
C MET A 356 33.14 -1.08 -4.62
N GLU A 357 33.82 -1.89 -3.80
CA GLU A 357 33.31 -2.40 -2.54
C GLU A 357 33.25 -1.27 -1.49
N MET A 358 34.25 -0.38 -1.49
CA MET A 358 34.28 0.81 -0.64
C MET A 358 33.11 1.77 -0.89
N ASN A 359 32.63 1.86 -2.13
CA ASN A 359 31.50 2.71 -2.52
C ASN A 359 30.19 1.93 -2.66
N PHE A 360 30.13 0.69 -2.18
CA PHE A 360 28.99 -0.18 -2.46
C PHE A 360 27.67 0.34 -1.89
N ALA A 361 27.68 1.04 -0.75
CA ALA A 361 26.48 1.70 -0.21
C ALA A 361 25.88 2.72 -1.20
N MET A 362 26.72 3.54 -1.86
CA MET A 362 26.27 4.51 -2.87
C MET A 362 25.71 3.79 -4.11
N ILE A 363 26.43 2.77 -4.58
CA ILE A 363 26.04 1.96 -5.75
C ILE A 363 24.69 1.27 -5.49
N TRP A 364 24.55 0.63 -4.34
CA TRP A 364 23.34 -0.01 -3.87
C TRP A 364 22.19 0.99 -3.80
N GLY A 365 22.35 2.07 -3.03
CA GLY A 365 21.28 3.04 -2.78
C GLY A 365 20.75 3.66 -4.07
N ILE A 366 21.64 4.08 -4.97
CA ILE A 366 21.24 4.66 -6.26
C ILE A 366 20.54 3.62 -7.13
N SER A 367 21.06 2.40 -7.22
CA SER A 367 20.49 1.36 -8.09
C SER A 367 19.11 0.91 -7.61
N VAL A 368 18.96 0.63 -6.31
CA VAL A 368 17.68 0.21 -5.72
C VAL A 368 16.64 1.31 -5.84
N MET A 369 16.98 2.58 -5.55
CA MET A 369 16.10 3.72 -5.80
C MET A 369 15.63 3.78 -7.25
N LEU A 370 16.52 3.57 -8.22
CA LEU A 370 16.16 3.63 -9.63
C LEU A 370 15.23 2.48 -10.04
N TYR A 371 15.41 1.29 -9.47
CA TYR A 371 14.47 0.19 -9.65
C TYR A 371 13.10 0.53 -9.03
N GLU A 372 13.06 0.96 -7.77
CA GLU A 372 11.82 1.34 -7.09
C GLU A 372 11.12 2.54 -7.77
N ALA A 373 11.87 3.41 -8.44
CA ALA A 373 11.33 4.50 -9.26
C ALA A 373 10.51 4.01 -10.48
N THR A 374 10.65 2.73 -10.86
CA THR A 374 9.84 2.10 -11.91
C THR A 374 8.52 1.53 -11.37
N LEU A 375 8.41 1.31 -10.06
CA LEU A 375 7.25 0.67 -9.43
C LEU A 375 6.13 1.70 -9.21
N VAL A 376 5.53 2.19 -10.30
CA VAL A 376 4.47 3.20 -10.29
C VAL A 376 3.14 2.57 -10.75
N SER A 377 2.12 2.63 -9.89
CA SER A 377 0.80 2.03 -10.12
C SER A 377 -0.23 3.10 -10.49
N ASP A 378 -0.15 3.57 -11.74
CA ASP A 378 -0.92 4.69 -12.30
C ASP A 378 -2.11 4.29 -13.18
N GLN A 379 -2.57 3.03 -13.09
CA GLN A 379 -3.68 2.47 -13.88
C GLN A 379 -4.72 1.80 -12.97
N THR A 380 -5.15 2.50 -11.93
CA THR A 380 -6.27 2.07 -11.07
C THR A 380 -7.61 2.44 -11.70
N PRO A 381 -8.72 1.80 -11.33
CA PRO A 381 -10.07 2.26 -11.71
C PRO A 381 -10.31 3.74 -11.38
N PHE A 382 -9.72 4.24 -10.28
CA PHE A 382 -9.76 5.66 -9.95
C PHE A 382 -8.96 6.54 -10.93
N ASP A 383 -7.84 6.08 -11.48
CA ASP A 383 -7.11 6.82 -12.53
C ASP A 383 -7.91 6.88 -13.84
N GLU A 384 -8.63 5.81 -14.19
CA GLU A 384 -9.53 5.80 -15.34
C GLU A 384 -10.69 6.78 -15.14
N TRP A 385 -11.28 6.81 -13.94
CA TRP A 385 -12.30 7.77 -13.56
C TRP A 385 -11.80 9.21 -13.65
N LEU A 386 -10.61 9.51 -13.11
CA LEU A 386 -9.97 10.83 -13.23
C LEU A 386 -9.63 11.20 -14.69
N SER A 387 -9.50 10.20 -15.56
CA SER A 387 -9.28 10.38 -17.00
C SER A 387 -10.59 10.57 -17.79
N GLY A 388 -11.75 10.47 -17.12
CA GLY A 388 -13.08 10.70 -17.69
C GLY A 388 -13.90 9.43 -17.97
N ASN A 389 -13.42 8.24 -17.58
CA ASN A 389 -14.22 7.02 -17.62
C ASN A 389 -15.09 6.92 -16.36
N GLU A 390 -16.27 7.54 -16.37
CA GLU A 390 -17.17 7.57 -15.20
C GLU A 390 -17.61 6.16 -14.75
N GLU A 391 -17.61 5.18 -15.66
CA GLU A 391 -17.98 3.78 -15.39
C GLU A 391 -16.91 2.98 -14.64
N ALA A 392 -15.67 3.48 -14.55
CA ALA A 392 -14.56 2.76 -13.91
C ALA A 392 -14.77 2.53 -12.41
N LEU A 393 -15.54 3.39 -11.72
CA LEU A 393 -15.96 3.16 -10.33
C LEU A 393 -17.35 2.52 -10.32
N SER A 394 -17.66 1.68 -9.34
CA SER A 394 -19.06 1.35 -9.04
C SER A 394 -19.75 2.55 -8.38
N PRO A 395 -21.10 2.66 -8.38
CA PRO A 395 -21.79 3.73 -7.66
C PRO A 395 -21.54 3.73 -6.16
N GLU A 396 -21.34 2.55 -5.57
CA GLU A 396 -20.93 2.42 -4.19
C GLU A 396 -19.54 3.04 -3.96
N ALA A 397 -18.56 2.71 -4.81
CA ALA A 397 -17.22 3.30 -4.76
C ALA A 397 -17.26 4.82 -5.05
N GLU A 398 -18.13 5.28 -5.93
CA GLU A 398 -18.36 6.71 -6.20
C GLU A 398 -18.95 7.43 -4.97
N ASN A 399 -19.92 6.82 -4.27
CA ASN A 399 -20.43 7.34 -3.00
C ASN A 399 -19.34 7.37 -1.92
N GLY A 400 -18.50 6.33 -1.86
CA GLY A 400 -17.35 6.25 -0.97
C GLY A 400 -16.33 7.36 -1.22
N MET A 401 -15.99 7.59 -2.48
CA MET A 401 -15.11 8.68 -2.92
C MET A 401 -15.69 10.04 -2.54
N ASP A 402 -16.99 10.24 -2.76
CA ASP A 402 -17.69 11.46 -2.37
C ASP A 402 -17.63 11.68 -0.86
N ALA A 403 -17.85 10.63 -0.07
CA ALA A 403 -17.69 10.69 1.37
C ALA A 403 -16.24 11.07 1.76
N PHE A 404 -15.26 10.44 1.12
CA PHE A 404 -13.82 10.62 1.35
C PHE A 404 -13.36 12.07 1.12
N TYR A 405 -13.76 12.68 0.00
CA TYR A 405 -13.29 14.01 -0.43
C TYR A 405 -14.23 15.17 -0.04
N SER A 406 -15.53 14.98 -0.22
CA SER A 406 -16.54 16.04 -0.15
C SER A 406 -17.40 15.94 1.11
N GLY A 407 -17.52 14.73 1.65
CA GLY A 407 -18.56 14.37 2.61
C GLY A 407 -18.38 14.79 4.05
N GLY A 408 -17.36 15.58 4.34
CA GLY A 408 -16.99 15.96 5.70
C GLY A 408 -16.32 14.84 6.48
N LEU A 409 -15.89 13.76 5.80
CA LEU A 409 -15.03 12.74 6.41
C LEU A 409 -13.59 13.24 6.60
N LYS A 410 -13.18 14.28 5.86
CA LYS A 410 -11.86 14.94 5.99
C LYS A 410 -10.65 14.04 5.66
N CYS A 411 -10.86 12.83 5.15
CA CYS A 411 -9.80 11.90 4.75
C CYS A 411 -8.81 12.59 3.80
N ALA A 412 -9.34 13.31 2.81
CA ALA A 412 -8.57 14.03 1.80
C ALA A 412 -7.73 15.22 2.30
N HIS A 413 -7.82 15.61 3.59
CA HIS A 413 -6.92 16.61 4.16
C HIS A 413 -5.50 16.05 4.37
N CYS A 414 -5.39 14.77 4.73
CA CYS A 414 -4.09 14.11 4.86
C CYS A 414 -3.80 13.21 3.65
N HIS A 415 -4.84 12.59 3.09
CA HIS A 415 -4.76 11.75 1.90
C HIS A 415 -5.10 12.54 0.63
N SER A 416 -4.25 13.50 0.29
CA SER A 416 -4.43 14.47 -0.79
C SER A 416 -3.72 14.08 -2.11
N GLY A 417 -4.19 14.67 -3.21
CA GLY A 417 -3.56 14.54 -4.53
C GLY A 417 -3.68 13.16 -5.19
N PRO A 418 -3.01 12.97 -6.34
CA PRO A 418 -3.07 11.71 -7.10
C PRO A 418 -2.53 10.50 -6.34
N LEU A 419 -1.65 10.71 -5.34
CA LEU A 419 -1.09 9.66 -4.50
C LEU A 419 -1.86 9.44 -3.20
N LEU A 420 -2.88 10.25 -2.91
CA LEU A 420 -3.63 10.20 -1.67
C LEU A 420 -2.70 10.25 -0.43
N SER A 421 -1.74 11.17 -0.43
CA SER A 421 -0.80 11.40 0.67
C SER A 421 -0.21 12.81 0.64
N ALA A 422 -0.27 13.52 1.76
CA ALA A 422 0.35 14.82 1.96
C ALA A 422 1.88 14.77 2.17
N ALA A 423 2.49 13.57 2.20
CA ALA A 423 3.92 13.38 2.46
C ALA A 423 4.78 13.30 1.17
N THR A 424 4.23 13.72 0.04
CA THR A 424 4.83 13.57 -1.29
C THR A 424 5.36 14.90 -1.83
N TRP A 425 6.28 14.83 -2.80
CA TRP A 425 6.87 16.01 -3.42
C TRP A 425 5.85 16.93 -4.12
N ASP A 426 4.81 16.36 -4.73
CA ASP A 426 3.77 17.12 -5.43
C ASP A 426 2.82 17.84 -4.46
N GLN A 427 2.66 17.33 -3.23
CA GLN A 427 1.83 17.96 -2.19
C GLN A 427 2.62 18.88 -1.26
N LEU A 428 3.96 18.78 -1.21
CA LEU A 428 4.80 19.54 -0.28
C LEU A 428 4.49 21.05 -0.29
N ASN A 429 4.33 21.64 -1.47
CA ASN A 429 4.14 23.08 -1.67
C ASN A 429 2.71 23.43 -2.18
N VAL A 430 1.72 22.57 -1.92
CA VAL A 430 0.31 22.78 -2.25
C VAL A 430 -0.50 22.99 -0.97
N ASP A 431 -1.46 23.93 -1.00
CA ASP A 431 -2.42 24.12 0.10
C ASP A 431 -3.53 23.08 0.01
N ASP A 432 -3.33 21.98 0.71
CA ASP A 432 -4.26 20.87 0.91
C ASP A 432 -5.03 20.97 2.25
N LYS A 433 -5.06 22.17 2.86
CA LYS A 433 -5.66 22.45 4.17
C LYS A 433 -4.93 21.83 5.37
N VAL A 434 -3.73 21.27 5.15
CA VAL A 434 -2.77 20.89 6.22
C VAL A 434 -1.45 21.67 6.12
N GLY A 435 -1.42 22.76 5.33
CA GLY A 435 -0.33 23.74 5.26
C GLY A 435 0.59 23.59 4.04
N VAL A 436 1.46 24.57 3.81
CA VAL A 436 2.38 24.62 2.66
C VAL A 436 3.83 24.63 3.13
N GLY A 437 4.66 23.78 2.54
CA GLY A 437 6.07 23.64 2.84
C GLY A 437 6.39 22.45 3.77
N PRO A 438 7.68 22.23 4.08
CA PRO A 438 8.10 21.10 4.90
C PRO A 438 7.69 21.22 6.37
N VAL A 439 7.53 22.45 6.89
CA VAL A 439 7.09 22.70 8.27
C VAL A 439 5.80 23.50 8.22
N VAL A 440 4.78 23.03 8.92
CA VAL A 440 3.41 23.57 8.87
C VAL A 440 2.86 23.83 10.27
N ASN A 441 1.94 24.79 10.35
CA ASN A 441 1.09 24.93 11.53
C ASN A 441 0.09 23.78 11.56
N ILE A 442 0.05 23.06 12.68
CA ILE A 442 -0.79 21.88 12.86
C ILE A 442 -1.81 22.13 13.96
N GLN A 443 -3.03 21.67 13.72
CA GLN A 443 -4.14 21.88 14.64
C GLN A 443 -4.49 20.56 15.32
N MET A 444 -4.42 20.57 16.64
CA MET A 444 -4.65 19.37 17.47
C MET A 444 -6.04 19.46 18.11
N ASN A 445 -6.54 18.38 18.71
CA ASN A 445 -7.80 18.48 19.46
C ASN A 445 -7.69 19.43 20.66
N ASP A 446 -6.50 19.55 21.24
CA ASP A 446 -6.16 20.58 22.23
C ASP A 446 -4.72 21.08 22.06
N GLY A 447 -4.53 22.40 22.00
CA GLY A 447 -3.22 23.04 21.86
C GLY A 447 -2.51 22.83 20.51
N ASP A 448 -2.75 23.75 19.57
CA ASP A 448 -2.09 23.84 18.26
C ASP A 448 -0.56 24.01 18.38
N GLY A 449 0.16 23.79 17.28
CA GLY A 449 1.62 23.94 17.24
C GLY A 449 2.20 23.84 15.83
N VAL A 450 3.43 23.37 15.72
CA VAL A 450 4.14 23.18 14.43
C VAL A 450 4.61 21.72 14.27
N ALA A 451 4.58 21.21 13.05
CA ALA A 451 4.99 19.84 12.72
C ALA A 451 5.57 19.72 11.31
N ASP A 452 6.19 18.58 11.03
CA ASP A 452 6.64 18.21 9.68
C ASP A 452 5.43 17.82 8.83
N LYS A 453 5.27 18.44 7.65
CA LYS A 453 4.12 18.17 6.77
C LYS A 453 4.07 16.70 6.35
N GLY A 454 2.87 16.14 6.36
CA GLY A 454 2.63 14.75 5.98
C GLY A 454 2.80 13.75 7.12
N TYR A 455 3.22 14.19 8.31
CA TYR A 455 3.33 13.36 9.52
C TYR A 455 2.23 13.72 10.52
N PHE A 456 1.36 12.77 10.85
CA PHE A 456 0.24 13.02 11.77
C PHE A 456 0.12 11.92 12.80
N ASN A 457 -0.25 12.29 14.03
CA ASN A 457 -0.71 11.36 15.03
C ASN A 457 -2.24 11.24 14.93
N VAL A 458 -2.71 10.02 14.67
CA VAL A 458 -4.13 9.69 14.47
C VAL A 458 -4.75 9.00 15.69
N GLY A 459 -4.04 8.92 16.82
CA GLY A 459 -4.55 8.30 18.04
C GLY A 459 -4.62 6.78 17.97
N LEU A 460 -3.72 6.13 17.23
CA LEU A 460 -3.68 4.66 17.09
C LEU A 460 -3.22 3.96 18.37
N ARG A 461 -2.16 4.48 19.00
CA ARG A 461 -1.55 4.03 20.26
C ARG A 461 -1.08 5.25 21.06
N PRO A 462 -0.88 5.12 22.38
CA PRO A 462 -0.24 6.16 23.17
C PRO A 462 1.13 6.55 22.63
N VAL A 463 1.48 7.84 22.69
CA VAL A 463 2.78 8.36 22.22
C VAL A 463 3.97 7.65 22.90
N ALA A 464 3.80 7.22 24.15
CA ALA A 464 4.85 6.54 24.90
C ALA A 464 5.23 5.15 24.34
N GLU A 465 4.39 4.55 23.50
CA GLU A 465 4.63 3.22 22.94
C GLU A 465 5.41 3.28 21.63
N ASP A 466 5.17 4.29 20.80
CA ASP A 466 5.99 4.62 19.63
C ASP A 466 5.93 6.13 19.37
N ILE A 467 7.05 6.81 19.59
CA ILE A 467 7.14 8.27 19.46
C ILE A 467 7.18 8.76 17.99
N GLY A 468 7.25 7.85 17.02
CA GLY A 468 7.15 8.17 15.59
C GLY A 468 8.22 9.16 15.10
N ARG A 469 7.81 10.18 14.34
CA ARG A 469 8.68 11.23 13.77
C ARG A 469 9.56 11.91 14.81
N ALA A 470 9.10 12.03 16.07
CA ALA A 470 9.93 12.60 17.14
C ALA A 470 11.20 11.80 17.45
N ALA A 471 11.25 10.49 17.12
CA ALA A 471 12.46 9.66 17.28
C ALA A 471 13.63 10.12 16.38
N VAL A 472 13.32 10.78 15.26
CA VAL A 472 14.33 11.33 14.33
C VAL A 472 15.09 12.50 14.96
N GLY A 473 14.52 13.16 15.97
CA GLY A 473 15.20 14.17 16.79
C GLY A 473 15.60 15.43 16.01
N ASP A 474 16.88 15.80 16.13
CA ASP A 474 17.44 17.02 15.54
C ASP A 474 17.43 17.02 14.00
N ALA A 475 17.26 15.84 13.38
CA ALA A 475 17.19 15.70 11.92
C ALA A 475 15.79 15.95 11.33
N THR A 476 14.76 16.13 12.15
CA THR A 476 13.41 16.54 11.67
C THR A 476 13.45 17.96 11.07
N TRP A 477 12.51 18.27 10.16
CA TRP A 477 12.48 19.58 9.51
C TRP A 477 12.15 20.70 10.50
N THR A 478 11.21 20.47 11.43
CA THR A 478 10.91 21.40 12.53
C THR A 478 12.14 21.72 13.36
N SER A 479 12.93 20.70 13.74
CA SER A 479 14.14 20.90 14.56
C SER A 479 15.21 21.65 13.78
N ALA A 480 15.41 21.31 12.51
CA ALA A 480 16.34 22.02 11.63
C ALA A 480 15.95 23.50 11.45
N LEU A 481 14.67 23.79 11.21
CA LEU A 481 14.16 25.16 11.08
C LEU A 481 14.32 25.94 12.40
N ALA A 482 13.99 25.33 13.54
CA ALA A 482 14.17 25.96 14.86
C ALA A 482 15.65 26.27 15.17
N ALA A 483 16.57 25.42 14.70
CA ALA A 483 18.01 25.64 14.81
C ALA A 483 18.58 26.64 13.77
N GLY A 484 17.75 27.11 12.81
CA GLY A 484 18.18 27.98 11.72
C GLY A 484 18.98 27.27 10.62
N ASN A 485 18.92 25.94 10.56
CA ASN A 485 19.57 25.10 9.55
C ASN A 485 18.66 24.88 8.34
N ASN A 486 18.41 25.96 7.59
CA ASN A 486 17.51 25.92 6.43
C ASN A 486 18.01 25.02 5.29
N SER A 487 19.30 24.63 5.28
CA SER A 487 19.85 23.71 4.28
C SER A 487 19.35 22.27 4.40
N MET A 488 18.75 21.88 5.54
CA MET A 488 18.14 20.55 5.70
C MET A 488 16.65 20.52 5.31
N LEU A 489 16.10 21.64 4.84
CA LEU A 489 14.69 21.74 4.45
C LEU A 489 14.55 21.44 2.94
N PRO A 490 13.69 20.50 2.54
CA PRO A 490 13.45 20.20 1.14
C PRO A 490 12.66 21.33 0.47
N ASP A 491 13.02 21.65 -0.79
CA ASP A 491 12.34 22.59 -1.71
C ASP A 491 11.74 23.83 -1.02
N SER A 492 12.62 24.61 -0.38
CA SER A 492 12.30 25.59 0.66
C SER A 492 11.37 26.74 0.19
N GLN A 493 10.06 26.54 0.31
CA GLN A 493 9.13 27.62 0.62
C GLN A 493 9.00 27.69 2.14
N ILE A 494 9.31 28.85 2.73
CA ILE A 494 9.20 29.06 4.18
C ILE A 494 7.96 29.92 4.38
N GLU A 495 6.84 29.29 4.78
CA GLU A 495 5.71 30.02 5.34
C GLU A 495 6.14 30.81 6.59
N SER A 496 5.35 31.82 6.96
CA SER A 496 5.57 32.53 8.21
C SER A 496 5.21 31.63 9.39
N ILE A 497 6.16 30.81 9.84
CA ILE A 497 6.03 29.95 11.02
C ILE A 497 6.51 30.70 12.27
N ASP A 498 5.80 30.57 13.39
CA ASP A 498 6.29 30.97 14.71
C ASP A 498 7.11 29.83 15.32
N ASN A 499 8.43 29.93 15.21
CA ASN A 499 9.35 28.90 15.74
C ASN A 499 9.35 28.81 17.28
N THR A 500 8.52 29.59 17.98
CA THR A 500 8.29 29.44 19.43
C THR A 500 7.10 28.54 19.78
N ASP A 501 6.29 28.17 18.78
CA ASP A 501 5.18 27.23 18.96
C ASP A 501 5.67 25.82 19.31
N PRO A 502 4.88 25.05 20.08
CA PRO A 502 5.26 23.70 20.48
C PRO A 502 5.34 22.76 19.27
N VAL A 503 6.40 21.94 19.23
CA VAL A 503 6.57 20.91 18.19
C VAL A 503 5.64 19.72 18.45
N LYS A 504 4.96 19.25 17.40
CA LYS A 504 3.91 18.21 17.46
C LYS A 504 4.23 16.94 16.66
N ASN A 505 5.51 16.58 16.58
CA ASN A 505 5.97 15.36 15.88
C ASN A 505 5.84 14.07 16.71
N ALA A 506 5.41 14.15 17.98
CA ALA A 506 5.34 12.99 18.87
C ALA A 506 4.14 12.09 18.53
N GLY A 507 4.40 10.79 18.30
CA GLY A 507 3.42 9.82 17.82
C GLY A 507 2.95 10.08 16.38
N ALA A 508 3.62 10.97 15.66
CA ALA A 508 3.27 11.32 14.28
C ALA A 508 3.96 10.39 13.28
N PHE A 509 3.21 9.91 12.30
CA PHE A 509 3.71 8.99 11.27
C PHE A 509 3.38 9.52 9.87
N LYS A 510 4.24 9.16 8.92
CA LYS A 510 4.09 9.48 7.51
C LYS A 510 2.74 8.99 7.01
N THR A 511 1.97 9.87 6.38
CA THR A 511 0.70 9.50 5.74
C THR A 511 0.99 8.57 4.57
N PRO A 512 0.59 7.28 4.62
CA PRO A 512 0.83 6.38 3.51
C PRO A 512 -0.10 6.72 2.34
N THR A 513 0.35 6.45 1.12
CA THR A 513 -0.50 6.36 -0.06
C THR A 513 -1.55 5.28 0.16
N LEU A 514 -2.76 5.51 -0.34
CA LEU A 514 -3.84 4.53 -0.32
C LEU A 514 -3.92 3.72 -1.62
N ARG A 515 -2.99 3.91 -2.56
CA ARG A 515 -2.90 3.09 -3.76
C ARG A 515 -2.53 1.65 -3.39
N ASN A 516 -3.23 0.69 -3.98
CA ASN A 516 -3.13 -0.74 -3.70
C ASN A 516 -3.33 -1.10 -2.21
N VAL A 517 -4.03 -0.26 -1.45
CA VAL A 517 -4.18 -0.46 0.01
C VAL A 517 -4.85 -1.80 0.34
N GLU A 518 -5.76 -2.28 -0.51
CA GLU A 518 -6.38 -3.61 -0.41
C GLU A 518 -5.36 -4.76 -0.26
N LEU A 519 -4.19 -4.64 -0.91
CA LEU A 519 -3.18 -5.70 -0.97
C LEU A 519 -2.12 -5.62 0.14
N ASN A 520 -2.19 -4.60 1.00
CA ASN A 520 -1.10 -4.21 1.90
C ASN A 520 -1.51 -4.24 3.39
N GLY A 521 -2.35 -5.21 3.77
CA GLY A 521 -2.59 -5.52 5.18
C GLY A 521 -1.47 -6.37 5.80
N PRO A 522 -1.41 -6.50 7.14
CA PRO A 522 -2.23 -5.79 8.11
C PRO A 522 -1.91 -4.29 8.14
N PHE A 523 -2.86 -3.48 8.61
CA PHE A 523 -2.85 -2.03 8.43
C PHE A 523 -2.22 -1.26 9.58
N PHE A 524 -1.86 -0.01 9.27
CA PHE A 524 -1.11 0.96 10.10
C PHE A 524 0.35 0.58 10.38
N HIS A 525 1.11 1.52 10.94
CA HIS A 525 2.54 1.33 11.26
C HIS A 525 2.82 0.17 12.22
N ASN A 526 1.82 -0.28 12.97
CA ASN A 526 1.93 -1.38 13.93
C ASN A 526 1.18 -2.65 13.49
N GLY A 527 0.62 -2.70 12.28
CA GLY A 527 -0.07 -3.88 11.77
C GLY A 527 -1.23 -4.35 12.66
N SER A 528 -1.94 -3.44 13.33
CA SER A 528 -2.91 -3.77 14.40
C SER A 528 -4.34 -4.05 13.91
N HIS A 529 -4.58 -3.93 12.60
CA HIS A 529 -5.90 -4.09 11.98
C HIS A 529 -5.77 -5.00 10.76
N ALA A 530 -6.67 -5.98 10.61
CA ALA A 530 -6.62 -6.97 9.53
C ALA A 530 -7.35 -6.54 8.26
N THR A 531 -8.38 -5.69 8.36
CA THR A 531 -9.26 -5.36 7.23
C THR A 531 -9.42 -3.85 7.05
N LEU A 532 -9.69 -3.42 5.81
CA LEU A 532 -10.02 -2.02 5.50
C LEU A 532 -11.25 -1.54 6.28
N LYS A 533 -12.22 -2.43 6.53
CA LYS A 533 -13.39 -2.12 7.37
C LYS A 533 -12.97 -1.71 8.78
N GLN A 534 -12.05 -2.45 9.40
CA GLN A 534 -11.54 -2.08 10.72
C GLN A 534 -10.79 -0.73 10.71
N VAL A 535 -10.11 -0.39 9.60
CA VAL A 535 -9.50 0.95 9.41
C VAL A 535 -10.58 2.03 9.35
N VAL A 536 -11.68 1.81 8.62
CA VAL A 536 -12.81 2.76 8.57
C VAL A 536 -13.51 2.88 9.93
N GLU A 537 -13.73 1.77 10.64
CA GLU A 537 -14.24 1.77 12.03
C GLU A 537 -13.32 2.60 12.95
N PHE A 538 -12.00 2.47 12.81
CA PHE A 538 -11.02 3.26 13.59
C PHE A 538 -11.20 4.77 13.43
N TYR A 539 -11.33 5.24 12.20
CA TYR A 539 -11.57 6.65 11.95
C TYR A 539 -13.01 7.08 12.30
N THR A 540 -13.98 6.17 12.19
CA THR A 540 -15.38 6.41 12.59
C THR A 540 -15.47 6.80 14.06
N ARG A 541 -14.74 6.09 14.93
CA ARG A 541 -14.66 6.39 16.37
C ARG A 541 -13.64 7.47 16.74
N GLY A 542 -12.96 8.04 15.75
CA GLY A 542 -12.02 9.15 15.92
C GLY A 542 -10.67 8.77 16.51
N GLY A 543 -10.21 7.54 16.27
CA GLY A 543 -8.99 7.00 16.84
C GLY A 543 -9.19 6.33 18.21
N ASP A 544 -8.33 5.37 18.52
CA ASP A 544 -8.44 4.50 19.70
C ASP A 544 -8.08 5.21 21.01
N PHE A 545 -7.17 6.17 20.96
CA PHE A 545 -6.58 6.83 22.13
C PHE A 545 -6.79 8.35 22.15
N THR A 546 -7.57 8.90 21.23
CA THR A 546 -7.84 10.34 21.13
C THR A 546 -8.48 10.93 22.40
N HIS A 547 -9.35 10.17 23.06
CA HIS A 547 -9.98 10.58 24.32
C HIS A 547 -9.02 10.53 25.53
N LEU A 548 -7.86 9.89 25.40
CA LEU A 548 -6.84 9.76 26.44
C LEU A 548 -5.68 10.75 26.25
N GLU A 549 -5.32 11.07 25.00
CA GLU A 549 -4.22 11.99 24.65
C GLU A 549 -4.65 13.05 23.61
N PRO A 550 -5.69 13.86 23.90
CA PRO A 550 -6.27 14.78 22.91
C PRO A 550 -5.26 15.84 22.41
N GLU A 551 -4.29 16.26 23.24
CA GLU A 551 -3.29 17.25 22.83
C GLU A 551 -2.28 16.75 21.79
N SER A 552 -2.22 15.44 21.60
CA SER A 552 -1.30 14.75 20.71
C SER A 552 -1.93 14.33 19.39
N VAL A 553 -3.27 14.32 19.27
CA VAL A 553 -3.98 13.83 18.09
C VAL A 553 -4.45 14.99 17.20
N HIS A 554 -4.32 14.82 15.88
CA HIS A 554 -4.74 15.80 14.90
C HIS A 554 -6.25 16.07 14.96
N LYS A 555 -6.67 17.34 14.89
CA LYS A 555 -8.08 17.72 15.08
C LYS A 555 -9.07 17.14 14.07
N TYR A 556 -8.57 16.76 12.89
CA TYR A 556 -9.40 16.16 11.85
C TYR A 556 -9.74 14.69 12.11
N VAL A 557 -9.09 14.08 13.11
CA VAL A 557 -9.37 12.72 13.58
C VAL A 557 -10.42 12.70 14.70
N ASN A 558 -10.89 13.85 15.20
CA ASN A 558 -12.11 13.94 16.04
C ASN A 558 -13.27 13.23 15.33
N PRO A 559 -14.07 12.34 15.99
CA PRO A 559 -14.79 11.27 15.33
C PRO A 559 -15.43 11.72 14.04
N ILE A 560 -15.22 10.92 13.01
CA ILE A 560 -15.82 11.18 11.71
C ILE A 560 -17.31 10.79 11.82
N GLY A 561 -18.06 11.59 12.57
CA GLY A 561 -19.38 11.32 13.13
C GLY A 561 -20.51 11.23 12.09
N LYS A 562 -20.15 11.13 10.81
CA LYS A 562 -21.06 10.83 9.71
C LYS A 562 -21.02 9.36 9.29
N LEU A 563 -20.22 8.53 9.95
CA LEU A 563 -20.12 7.08 9.70
C LEU A 563 -20.64 6.21 10.86
N ARG A 564 -20.76 6.76 12.06
CA ARG A 564 -21.20 6.00 13.25
C ARG A 564 -22.59 5.42 13.03
N GLY A 565 -22.73 4.10 13.18
CA GLY A 565 -23.99 3.38 12.98
C GLY A 565 -24.44 3.26 11.51
N LYS A 566 -23.59 3.65 10.55
CA LYS A 566 -23.90 3.69 9.11
C LYS A 566 -23.04 2.69 8.35
N GLU A 567 -23.25 1.41 8.63
CA GLU A 567 -22.44 0.31 8.10
C GLU A 567 -22.31 0.30 6.57
N PRO A 568 -23.40 0.47 5.78
CA PRO A 568 -23.28 0.52 4.32
C PRO A 568 -22.39 1.69 3.87
N ARG A 569 -22.47 2.83 4.56
CA ARG A 569 -21.62 3.98 4.22
C ARG A 569 -20.14 3.74 4.52
N GLN A 570 -19.85 3.02 5.60
CA GLN A 570 -18.49 2.61 5.89
C GLN A 570 -17.98 1.64 4.80
N GLU A 571 -18.84 0.77 4.27
CA GLU A 571 -18.52 -0.13 3.16
C GLU A 571 -18.28 0.61 1.85
N ALA A 572 -19.08 1.64 1.53
CA ALA A 572 -18.83 2.50 0.38
C ALA A 572 -17.41 3.09 0.38
N VAL A 573 -16.94 3.56 1.54
CA VAL A 573 -15.55 4.06 1.69
C VAL A 573 -14.52 2.94 1.46
N VAL A 574 -14.79 1.72 1.93
CA VAL A 574 -13.94 0.55 1.66
C VAL A 574 -13.92 0.22 0.17
N GLU A 575 -15.07 0.26 -0.52
CA GLU A 575 -15.15 0.01 -1.96
C GLU A 575 -14.38 1.07 -2.76
N PHE A 576 -14.43 2.34 -2.35
CA PHE A 576 -13.54 3.36 -2.92
C PHE A 576 -12.06 3.03 -2.69
N MET A 577 -11.68 2.56 -1.51
CA MET A 577 -10.28 2.19 -1.24
C MET A 577 -9.82 1.00 -2.09
N LYS A 578 -10.70 0.04 -2.40
CA LYS A 578 -10.43 -1.08 -3.31
C LYS A 578 -10.27 -0.61 -4.77
N SER A 579 -11.00 0.42 -5.19
CA SER A 579 -10.85 1.00 -6.53
C SER A 579 -9.53 1.75 -6.74
N LEU A 580 -8.67 1.80 -5.71
CA LEU A 580 -7.30 2.32 -5.78
C LEU A 580 -6.26 1.22 -6.06
N THR A 581 -6.68 -0.02 -6.33
CA THR A 581 -5.80 -1.13 -6.69
C THR A 581 -5.58 -1.18 -8.20
N ASP A 582 -4.32 -1.21 -8.63
CA ASP A 582 -3.91 -1.37 -10.02
C ASP A 582 -3.81 -2.87 -10.35
N GLU A 583 -4.52 -3.33 -11.38
CA GLU A 583 -4.52 -4.75 -11.73
C GLU A 583 -3.14 -5.25 -12.16
N ARG A 584 -2.22 -4.39 -12.63
CA ARG A 584 -0.83 -4.80 -12.88
C ARG A 584 -0.11 -5.19 -11.59
N VAL A 585 -0.45 -4.57 -10.46
CA VAL A 585 0.08 -4.95 -9.15
C VAL A 585 -0.53 -6.27 -8.69
N ARG A 586 -1.86 -6.39 -8.77
CA ARG A 586 -2.59 -7.61 -8.36
C ARG A 586 -2.11 -8.85 -9.13
N TRP A 587 -1.79 -8.67 -10.41
CA TRP A 587 -1.34 -9.76 -11.28
C TRP A 587 0.17 -9.80 -11.50
N GLU A 588 0.96 -8.96 -10.82
CA GLU A 588 2.42 -8.84 -10.96
C GLU A 588 2.86 -8.73 -12.44
N MET A 589 2.12 -7.94 -13.23
CA MET A 589 2.46 -7.60 -14.61
C MET A 589 3.51 -6.49 -14.66
N GLU A 590 4.20 -6.32 -15.79
CA GLU A 590 5.20 -5.25 -15.91
C GLU A 590 4.62 -3.86 -15.52
N PRO A 591 5.34 -3.08 -14.70
CA PRO A 591 6.73 -3.26 -14.23
C PRO A 591 6.89 -4.05 -12.91
N PHE A 592 5.84 -4.68 -12.38
CA PHE A 592 5.82 -5.39 -11.09
C PHE A 592 6.20 -6.88 -11.18
N ASP A 593 6.59 -7.36 -12.35
CA ASP A 593 7.12 -8.71 -12.56
C ASP A 593 8.46 -8.90 -11.83
N HIS A 594 8.79 -10.12 -11.42
CA HIS A 594 9.92 -10.35 -10.51
C HIS A 594 10.56 -11.75 -10.60
N PRO A 595 11.82 -11.91 -10.15
CA PRO A 595 12.44 -13.20 -9.85
C PRO A 595 11.66 -14.03 -8.82
N GLN A 596 11.93 -15.34 -8.78
CA GLN A 596 11.43 -16.23 -7.73
C GLN A 596 11.93 -15.77 -6.35
N LEU A 597 11.19 -16.06 -5.29
CA LEU A 597 11.63 -15.84 -3.91
C LEU A 597 11.19 -17.00 -3.02
N LEU A 598 12.08 -17.45 -2.12
CA LEU A 598 11.75 -18.40 -1.07
C LEU A 598 11.68 -17.64 0.25
N ILE A 599 10.47 -17.46 0.77
CA ILE A 599 10.19 -16.55 1.87
C ILE A 599 10.04 -17.35 3.16
N PRO A 600 10.83 -17.10 4.21
CA PRO A 600 10.59 -17.67 5.53
C PRO A 600 9.18 -17.35 6.03
N ASN A 601 8.43 -18.35 6.49
CA ASN A 601 7.03 -18.22 6.91
C ASN A 601 6.81 -18.94 8.25
N GLY A 602 7.63 -18.57 9.23
CA GLY A 602 7.67 -19.15 10.56
C GLY A 602 8.47 -20.45 10.68
N ALA A 603 8.65 -20.92 11.91
CA ALA A 603 9.39 -22.13 12.23
C ALA A 603 8.59 -23.41 11.94
N ILE A 604 9.26 -24.43 11.41
CA ILE A 604 8.70 -25.77 11.22
C ILE A 604 8.39 -26.38 12.57
N THR A 605 7.16 -26.88 12.73
CA THR A 605 6.75 -27.68 13.89
C THR A 605 6.68 -29.16 13.51
N ASN A 606 7.40 -30.00 14.25
CA ASN A 606 7.39 -31.46 14.10
C ASN A 606 6.03 -32.04 14.50
N THR A 607 5.77 -33.29 14.11
CA THR A 607 4.51 -34.00 14.45
C THR A 607 4.26 -34.16 15.95
N ASP A 608 5.29 -34.05 16.78
CA ASP A 608 5.19 -34.11 18.25
C ASP A 608 5.02 -32.72 18.90
N GLY A 609 4.94 -31.64 18.10
CA GLY A 609 4.79 -30.27 18.57
C GLY A 609 6.10 -29.56 18.93
N SER A 610 7.25 -30.25 18.84
CA SER A 610 8.57 -29.61 18.99
C SER A 610 8.94 -28.82 17.72
N LEU A 611 9.79 -27.81 17.85
CA LEU A 611 10.34 -27.12 16.66
C LEU A 611 11.40 -27.99 15.96
N GLY A 612 11.41 -27.94 14.63
CA GLY A 612 12.50 -28.48 13.84
C GLY A 612 13.79 -27.68 14.10
N LEU A 613 14.86 -28.36 14.51
CA LEU A 613 16.16 -27.71 14.70
C LEU A 613 16.83 -27.47 13.34
N GLY A 614 17.40 -26.28 13.17
CA GLY A 614 18.20 -25.89 12.01
C GLY A 614 19.47 -26.73 11.87
N LEU A 615 19.97 -26.83 10.64
CA LEU A 615 21.10 -27.67 10.25
C LEU A 615 22.44 -27.29 10.92
N LEU A 616 22.56 -26.06 11.44
CA LEU A 616 23.80 -25.54 12.01
C LEU A 616 24.03 -25.91 13.48
N GLY A 617 23.06 -26.56 14.15
CA GLY A 617 23.25 -27.03 15.54
C GLY A 617 23.42 -25.90 16.58
N LEU A 618 22.96 -24.71 16.21
CA LEU A 618 23.09 -23.45 16.95
C LEU A 618 21.83 -23.09 17.75
N ASN A 619 20.96 -24.06 18.08
CA ASN A 619 19.63 -23.82 18.68
C ASN A 619 18.69 -22.91 17.88
N ASP A 620 18.96 -22.62 16.61
CA ASP A 620 17.97 -21.94 15.75
C ASP A 620 16.95 -22.95 15.19
N SER A 621 15.74 -22.49 14.97
CA SER A 621 14.68 -23.23 14.30
C SER A 621 14.91 -23.27 12.79
N ASN A 622 14.43 -24.34 12.15
CA ASN A 622 14.32 -24.40 10.70
C ASN A 622 13.04 -23.71 10.23
N ASP A 623 13.11 -22.98 9.12
CA ASP A 623 11.98 -22.21 8.59
C ASP A 623 11.09 -23.05 7.66
N ALA A 624 9.77 -22.87 7.79
CA ALA A 624 8.84 -23.21 6.74
C ALA A 624 8.98 -22.15 5.63
N LEU A 625 9.06 -22.57 4.37
CA LEU A 625 9.24 -21.65 3.24
C LEU A 625 7.94 -21.51 2.45
N LEU A 626 7.59 -20.26 2.13
CA LEU A 626 6.59 -19.91 1.14
C LEU A 626 7.33 -19.62 -0.18
N GLU A 627 7.01 -20.36 -1.22
CA GLU A 627 7.54 -20.11 -2.56
C GLU A 627 6.68 -19.06 -3.28
N LEU A 628 7.34 -17.98 -3.69
CA LEU A 628 6.83 -17.03 -4.66
C LEU A 628 7.48 -17.34 -6.01
N PRO A 629 6.71 -17.75 -7.04
CA PRO A 629 7.28 -18.15 -8.33
C PRO A 629 7.89 -16.96 -9.07
N ALA A 630 8.81 -17.22 -10.00
CA ALA A 630 9.25 -16.19 -10.94
C ALA A 630 8.11 -15.81 -11.88
N VAL A 631 7.87 -14.51 -12.06
CA VAL A 631 6.82 -13.96 -12.90
C VAL A 631 7.44 -13.07 -13.97
N GLY A 632 7.04 -13.25 -15.23
CA GLY A 632 7.47 -12.39 -16.33
C GLY A 632 6.45 -11.28 -16.63
N ARG A 633 6.72 -10.45 -17.63
CA ARG A 633 5.93 -9.25 -17.95
C ARG A 633 4.41 -9.42 -18.09
N LEU A 634 3.93 -10.62 -18.45
CA LEU A 634 2.51 -10.93 -18.61
C LEU A 634 1.79 -11.28 -17.29
N GLY A 635 2.53 -11.32 -16.18
CA GLY A 635 1.98 -11.54 -14.84
C GLY A 635 1.62 -13.00 -14.51
N ARG A 636 1.12 -13.19 -13.29
CA ARG A 636 0.76 -14.46 -12.65
C ARG A 636 -0.23 -15.29 -13.48
N GLY A 637 -1.16 -14.63 -14.16
CA GLY A 637 -2.16 -15.28 -15.02
C GLY A 637 -1.52 -16.11 -16.14
N SER A 638 -0.37 -15.66 -16.67
CA SER A 638 0.34 -16.35 -17.75
C SER A 638 0.98 -17.68 -17.31
N ILE A 639 1.23 -17.85 -16.01
CA ILE A 639 1.79 -19.07 -15.41
C ILE A 639 0.75 -19.88 -14.61
N GLY A 640 -0.53 -19.50 -14.69
CA GLY A 640 -1.63 -20.20 -14.02
C GLY A 640 -1.66 -20.01 -12.50
N VAL A 641 -1.09 -18.92 -11.99
CA VAL A 641 -1.05 -18.58 -10.57
C VAL A 641 -2.16 -17.56 -10.25
N PRO A 642 -2.92 -17.73 -9.15
CA PRO A 642 -3.99 -16.81 -8.77
C PRO A 642 -3.45 -15.42 -8.41
N PRO A 643 -4.28 -14.36 -8.48
CA PRO A 643 -3.85 -13.00 -8.16
C PRO A 643 -3.32 -12.87 -6.73
N VAL A 644 -2.51 -11.83 -6.50
CA VAL A 644 -2.14 -11.39 -5.15
C VAL A 644 -3.43 -11.07 -4.38
N LYS A 645 -3.46 -11.49 -3.11
CA LYS A 645 -4.60 -11.30 -2.21
C LYS A 645 -4.23 -10.38 -1.06
N GLY A 646 -5.23 -9.75 -0.47
CA GLY A 646 -5.08 -9.05 0.79
C GLY A 646 -4.76 -9.98 1.96
N PHE A 647 -4.33 -9.38 3.06
CA PHE A 647 -4.04 -10.08 4.31
C PHE A 647 -5.29 -10.81 4.85
N LEU A 648 -5.15 -12.10 5.14
CA LEU A 648 -6.22 -12.98 5.64
C LEU A 648 -7.46 -13.15 4.73
N GLU A 649 -7.42 -12.76 3.44
CA GLU A 649 -8.53 -12.94 2.48
C GLU A 649 -8.77 -14.39 1.99
N ASP A 650 -8.13 -15.37 2.64
CA ASP A 650 -8.24 -16.82 2.44
C ASP A 650 -7.37 -17.48 1.34
N GLN A 651 -7.03 -18.75 1.58
CA GLN A 651 -6.43 -19.67 0.61
C GLN A 651 -7.49 -20.46 -0.17
N SER A 652 -8.65 -19.86 -0.46
CA SER A 652 -9.75 -20.47 -1.22
C SER A 652 -10.66 -19.49 -1.97
N GLY A 653 -10.15 -18.32 -2.38
CA GLY A 653 -10.81 -17.45 -3.35
C GLY A 653 -12.17 -16.90 -2.91
N ASN A 654 -12.49 -16.92 -1.62
CA ASN A 654 -13.71 -16.36 -1.11
C ASN A 654 -13.36 -15.31 -0.06
N SER A 655 -13.44 -14.05 -0.45
CA SER A 655 -13.41 -12.89 0.45
C SER A 655 -14.65 -12.88 1.33
N ASN A 656 -14.84 -13.91 2.14
CA ASN A 656 -15.62 -13.82 3.36
C ASN A 656 -14.72 -13.15 4.38
N GLY A 657 -14.66 -11.82 4.27
CA GLY A 657 -14.09 -10.93 5.26
C GLY A 657 -14.44 -11.44 6.65
N THR A 658 -13.40 -11.73 7.40
CA THR A 658 -13.50 -12.39 8.69
C THR A 658 -14.38 -11.59 9.63
N GLY A 659 -15.56 -12.14 9.96
CA GLY A 659 -16.27 -11.89 11.20
C GLY A 659 -16.69 -10.44 11.47
N THR A 660 -17.73 -9.99 10.78
CA THR A 660 -18.74 -9.16 11.44
C THR A 660 -19.20 -9.91 12.69
N LEU A 661 -18.89 -9.41 13.89
CA LEU A 661 -19.78 -9.66 15.03
C LEU A 661 -21.03 -8.84 14.71
N GLY A 662 -21.91 -9.50 13.98
CA GLY A 662 -22.96 -8.93 13.12
C GLY A 662 -23.44 -9.97 12.10
N ALA A 663 -22.56 -10.87 11.63
CA ALA A 663 -22.94 -12.07 10.88
C ALA A 663 -23.75 -13.00 11.79
N GLY A 664 -25.07 -12.85 11.72
CA GLY A 664 -26.03 -13.57 12.56
C GLY A 664 -27.22 -12.74 13.01
N GLN A 665 -27.19 -11.42 12.84
CA GLN A 665 -28.45 -10.65 12.78
C GLN A 665 -28.94 -10.72 11.32
N PRO A 666 -30.15 -11.26 11.05
CA PRO A 666 -30.71 -11.19 9.70
C PRO A 666 -30.83 -9.73 9.29
N ASP A 667 -30.56 -9.43 8.01
CA ASP A 667 -30.80 -8.09 7.48
C ASP A 667 -32.28 -7.73 7.69
N VAL A 668 -32.50 -6.73 8.54
CA VAL A 668 -33.84 -6.28 8.92
C VAL A 668 -34.48 -5.52 7.77
N ILE A 669 -33.67 -4.88 6.94
CA ILE A 669 -34.07 -4.15 5.74
C ILE A 669 -33.06 -4.40 4.63
N GLU A 670 -33.55 -4.53 3.41
CA GLU A 670 -32.75 -4.63 2.19
C GLU A 670 -33.37 -3.69 1.17
N ALA A 671 -32.57 -2.74 0.67
CA ALA A 671 -33.04 -1.64 -0.15
C ALA A 671 -32.36 -1.66 -1.52
N ILE A 672 -33.15 -1.39 -2.55
CA ILE A 672 -32.72 -1.19 -3.93
C ILE A 672 -33.20 0.17 -4.41
N CYS A 673 -32.43 0.82 -5.26
CA CYS A 673 -32.92 1.99 -5.99
C CYS A 673 -32.43 2.04 -7.42
N PHE A 674 -33.23 2.68 -8.24
CA PHE A 674 -32.96 2.89 -9.65
C PHE A 674 -33.52 4.25 -10.07
N GLU A 675 -32.87 4.85 -11.06
CA GLU A 675 -33.27 6.13 -11.62
C GLU A 675 -34.29 5.90 -12.75
N THR A 676 -35.34 6.73 -12.79
CA THR A 676 -36.26 6.86 -13.91
C THR A 676 -36.11 8.24 -14.54
N GLY A 677 -36.80 8.50 -15.67
CA GLY A 677 -36.67 9.78 -16.39
C GLY A 677 -36.95 11.07 -15.59
N ASP A 678 -37.63 11.00 -14.45
CA ASP A 678 -38.03 12.15 -13.62
C ASP A 678 -37.90 11.96 -12.09
N LYS A 679 -37.47 10.78 -11.60
CA LYS A 679 -37.37 10.49 -10.16
C LYS A 679 -36.40 9.34 -9.88
N VAL A 680 -36.04 9.17 -8.61
CA VAL A 680 -35.40 7.95 -8.10
C VAL A 680 -36.43 7.16 -7.31
N VAL A 681 -36.54 5.86 -7.59
CA VAL A 681 -37.46 4.97 -6.88
C VAL A 681 -36.65 4.06 -5.97
N LEU A 682 -36.96 4.10 -4.68
CA LEU A 682 -36.40 3.21 -3.67
C LEU A 682 -37.46 2.18 -3.32
N ASN A 683 -37.10 0.90 -3.32
CA ASN A 683 -37.92 -0.18 -2.79
C ASN A 683 -37.14 -0.94 -1.73
N TRP A 684 -37.83 -1.45 -0.72
CA TRP A 684 -37.19 -2.29 0.29
C TRP A 684 -38.14 -3.34 0.85
N THR A 685 -37.54 -4.41 1.38
CA THR A 685 -38.24 -5.40 2.18
C THR A 685 -37.86 -5.23 3.65
N VAL A 686 -38.80 -5.53 4.56
CA VAL A 686 -38.53 -5.50 6.01
C VAL A 686 -38.76 -6.89 6.60
N GLN A 687 -37.76 -7.41 7.30
CA GLN A 687 -37.85 -8.63 8.08
C GLN A 687 -37.98 -8.30 9.58
N GLY A 688 -39.16 -8.58 10.14
CA GLY A 688 -39.41 -8.41 11.58
C GLY A 688 -40.32 -7.21 11.91
N SER A 689 -40.21 -6.69 13.13
CA SER A 689 -41.02 -5.56 13.60
C SER A 689 -40.18 -4.29 13.63
N VAL A 690 -40.66 -3.25 12.97
CA VAL A 690 -40.09 -1.91 12.97
C VAL A 690 -41.19 -0.90 13.32
N ASP A 691 -40.83 0.18 14.00
CA ASP A 691 -41.75 1.25 14.41
C ASP A 691 -41.69 2.45 13.46
N SER A 692 -40.55 2.65 12.80
CA SER A 692 -40.32 3.68 11.77
C SER A 692 -39.11 3.33 10.93
N ILE A 693 -39.06 3.89 9.72
CA ILE A 693 -37.87 3.83 8.84
C ILE A 693 -37.44 5.28 8.57
N ILE A 694 -36.17 5.58 8.76
CA ILE A 694 -35.60 6.89 8.43
C ILE A 694 -34.79 6.73 7.15
N ILE A 695 -35.11 7.52 6.13
CA ILE A 695 -34.28 7.67 4.94
C ILE A 695 -33.41 8.91 5.12
N GLU A 696 -32.10 8.74 5.00
CA GLU A 696 -31.14 9.82 4.85
C GLU A 696 -30.65 9.87 3.41
N ILE A 697 -30.74 11.04 2.78
CA ILE A 697 -30.30 11.23 1.40
C ILE A 697 -28.90 11.84 1.42
N ASP A 698 -27.97 11.25 0.67
CA ASP A 698 -26.63 11.81 0.50
C ASP A 698 -26.66 13.07 -0.37
N ASN A 699 -25.83 14.05 -0.07
CA ASN A 699 -25.65 15.22 -0.90
C ASN A 699 -24.17 15.57 -1.02
N GLY A 700 -23.50 14.96 -1.99
CA GLY A 700 -22.07 15.12 -2.26
C GLY A 700 -21.22 14.61 -1.09
N GLY A 701 -21.53 13.43 -0.57
CA GLY A 701 -20.86 12.83 0.58
C GLY A 701 -21.39 13.30 1.94
N ILE A 702 -22.33 14.24 2.01
CA ILE A 702 -22.94 14.65 3.28
C ILE A 702 -24.26 13.90 3.48
N MET A 703 -24.26 12.87 4.34
CA MET A 703 -25.50 12.21 4.79
C MET A 703 -26.34 13.15 5.65
N GLY A 704 -27.65 12.97 5.54
CA GLY A 704 -28.62 13.52 6.49
C GLY A 704 -28.88 15.01 6.30
N VAL A 705 -28.47 15.58 5.16
CA VAL A 705 -28.92 16.94 4.76
C VAL A 705 -30.44 16.96 4.62
N GLU A 706 -30.99 15.88 4.07
CA GLU A 706 -32.42 15.65 4.00
C GLU A 706 -32.75 14.30 4.61
N THR A 707 -33.79 14.27 5.44
CA THR A 707 -34.26 13.07 6.10
C THR A 707 -35.78 12.94 6.00
N HIS A 708 -36.24 11.70 5.79
CA HIS A 708 -37.66 11.37 5.73
C HIS A 708 -37.96 10.29 6.77
N VAL A 709 -38.97 10.53 7.61
CA VAL A 709 -39.45 9.53 8.56
C VAL A 709 -40.70 8.88 7.96
N LEU A 710 -40.61 7.59 7.70
CA LEU A 710 -41.64 6.81 7.04
C LEU A 710 -42.40 5.92 8.03
N ASP A 711 -43.66 5.64 7.68
CA ASP A 711 -44.49 4.66 8.39
C ASP A 711 -43.89 3.25 8.18
N PRO A 712 -43.87 2.39 9.22
CA PRO A 712 -43.27 1.07 9.14
C PRO A 712 -43.93 0.14 8.10
N ALA A 713 -45.14 0.45 7.62
CA ALA A 713 -45.80 -0.28 6.54
C ALA A 713 -45.37 0.16 5.13
N GLN A 714 -44.63 1.27 4.99
CA GLN A 714 -44.11 1.71 3.69
C GLN A 714 -42.96 0.79 3.25
N THR A 715 -42.97 0.44 1.97
CA THR A 715 -41.97 -0.42 1.30
C THR A 715 -41.36 0.25 0.07
N SER A 716 -41.73 1.50 -0.18
CA SER A 716 -41.23 2.29 -1.31
C SER A 716 -41.19 3.78 -0.98
N PHE A 717 -40.26 4.49 -1.62
CA PHE A 717 -40.11 5.95 -1.57
C PHE A 717 -39.76 6.48 -2.96
N GLU A 718 -40.34 7.61 -3.33
CA GLU A 718 -40.08 8.25 -4.63
C GLU A 718 -39.47 9.63 -4.38
N ASP A 719 -38.26 9.83 -4.91
CA ASP A 719 -37.54 11.09 -4.86
C ASP A 719 -37.66 11.81 -6.19
N PHE A 720 -38.52 12.83 -6.24
CA PHE A 720 -38.78 13.63 -7.44
C PHE A 720 -37.78 14.76 -7.65
N GLU A 721 -36.87 15.01 -6.70
CA GLU A 721 -35.92 16.11 -6.80
C GLU A 721 -34.59 15.60 -7.36
N PHE A 722 -34.40 15.81 -8.67
CA PHE A 722 -33.10 15.54 -9.29
C PHE A 722 -32.03 16.44 -8.70
N ARG A 723 -31.01 15.81 -8.10
CA ARG A 723 -29.92 16.49 -7.41
C ARG A 723 -28.60 15.91 -7.90
N PRO A 724 -27.80 16.69 -8.64
CA PRO A 724 -26.52 16.23 -9.19
C PRO A 724 -25.47 15.78 -8.16
N GLY A 725 -25.71 15.98 -6.86
CA GLY A 725 -24.82 15.55 -5.79
C GLY A 725 -25.29 14.29 -5.05
N VAL A 726 -26.49 13.77 -5.32
CA VAL A 726 -27.00 12.58 -4.64
C VAL A 726 -26.37 11.35 -5.28
N THR A 727 -25.64 10.56 -4.49
CA THR A 727 -25.04 9.30 -4.93
C THR A 727 -25.49 8.12 -4.07
N GLY A 728 -26.34 8.34 -3.06
CA GLY A 728 -26.86 7.24 -2.25
C GLY A 728 -27.98 7.63 -1.29
N TYR A 729 -28.73 6.61 -0.90
CA TYR A 729 -29.82 6.68 0.07
C TYR A 729 -29.57 5.65 1.15
N LEU A 730 -29.61 6.07 2.42
CA LEU A 730 -29.44 5.18 3.57
C LEU A 730 -30.76 5.04 4.31
N LEU A 731 -31.19 3.79 4.50
CA LEU A 731 -32.42 3.43 5.19
C LEU A 731 -32.09 2.81 6.55
N THR A 732 -32.50 3.48 7.62
CA THR A 732 -32.26 3.05 8.99
C THR A 732 -33.58 2.67 9.67
N PRO A 733 -33.88 1.37 9.86
CA PRO A 733 -35.06 0.94 10.59
C PRO A 733 -34.86 1.17 12.09
N HIS A 734 -35.97 1.46 12.79
CA HIS A 734 -35.97 1.65 14.23
C HIS A 734 -36.97 0.70 14.90
N PHE A 735 -36.61 0.20 16.08
CA PHE A 735 -37.51 -0.59 16.92
C PHE A 735 -37.34 -0.23 18.39
N LEU A 736 -38.44 0.09 19.06
CA LEU A 736 -38.49 0.58 20.44
C LEU A 736 -37.57 1.79 20.69
N GLY A 737 -37.37 2.62 19.65
CA GLY A 737 -36.50 3.80 19.69
C GLY A 737 -35.01 3.50 19.56
N ALA A 738 -34.61 2.25 19.33
CA ALA A 738 -33.23 1.89 18.98
C ALA A 738 -33.08 1.82 17.46
N GLU A 739 -31.96 2.34 16.96
CA GLU A 739 -31.51 2.13 15.57
C GLU A 739 -31.16 0.65 15.36
N LEU A 740 -31.62 0.10 14.24
CA LEU A 740 -31.25 -1.23 13.76
C LEU A 740 -30.26 -1.10 12.59
N LYS A 741 -29.73 -2.23 12.12
CA LYS A 741 -28.81 -2.28 10.97
C LYS A 741 -29.45 -1.59 9.76
N SER A 742 -28.72 -0.64 9.16
CA SER A 742 -29.14 0.12 7.99
C SER A 742 -28.83 -0.62 6.69
N SER A 743 -29.60 -0.33 5.64
CA SER A 743 -29.31 -0.72 4.25
C SER A 743 -29.10 0.55 3.42
N ALA A 744 -28.30 0.48 2.38
CA ALA A 744 -28.19 1.56 1.40
C ALA A 744 -28.50 1.07 0.01
N CYS A 745 -28.77 2.02 -0.87
CA CYS A 745 -28.72 1.81 -2.31
C CYS A 745 -28.01 3.03 -2.91
N TYR A 746 -27.26 2.81 -3.98
CA TYR A 746 -26.38 3.81 -4.59
C TYR A 746 -26.79 4.08 -6.02
N ILE A 747 -26.65 5.34 -6.44
CA ILE A 747 -26.90 5.77 -7.81
C ILE A 747 -25.68 6.53 -8.32
N ARG A 748 -25.53 6.56 -9.64
CA ARG A 748 -24.46 7.31 -10.30
C ARG A 748 -24.67 8.81 -10.13
N ARG A 749 -23.58 9.57 -10.10
CA ARG A 749 -23.69 11.03 -10.13
C ARG A 749 -24.14 11.51 -11.52
N GLY A 750 -25.35 12.05 -11.62
CA GLY A 750 -25.85 12.65 -12.86
C GLY A 750 -25.58 14.15 -12.98
N ALA A 751 -24.97 14.61 -14.09
CA ALA A 751 -24.96 16.04 -14.44
C ALA A 751 -26.29 16.53 -15.04
N GLN A 752 -27.11 15.61 -15.58
CA GLN A 752 -28.48 15.78 -16.08
C GLN A 752 -29.26 14.47 -15.86
N PRO A 753 -30.59 14.50 -15.61
CA PRO A 753 -31.40 13.28 -15.56
C PRO A 753 -31.40 12.57 -16.93
N GLY A 754 -31.20 11.24 -16.95
CA GLY A 754 -31.40 10.41 -18.16
C GLY A 754 -30.19 10.21 -19.09
N LEU A 755 -28.96 10.28 -18.60
CA LEU A 755 -27.75 9.91 -19.36
C LEU A 755 -27.28 8.46 -19.12
N ILE A 756 -27.86 7.76 -18.15
CA ILE A 756 -27.58 6.36 -17.84
C ILE A 756 -28.59 5.49 -18.61
N PRO A 757 -28.17 4.37 -19.22
CA PRO A 757 -29.07 3.47 -19.91
C PRO A 757 -30.23 3.02 -19.00
N GLN A 758 -31.46 3.13 -19.52
CA GLN A 758 -32.66 2.61 -18.84
C GLN A 758 -33.18 1.42 -19.62
N PHE A 759 -33.60 0.37 -18.93
CA PHE A 759 -34.18 -0.82 -19.56
C PHE A 759 -35.34 -1.36 -18.73
N LEU A 760 -36.06 -2.32 -19.30
CA LEU A 760 -37.06 -3.12 -18.61
C LEU A 760 -36.48 -4.52 -18.41
N ARG A 761 -36.27 -4.97 -17.17
CA ARG A 761 -35.67 -6.29 -16.91
C ARG A 761 -36.58 -7.39 -17.45
N GLY A 762 -35.97 -8.33 -18.17
CA GLY A 762 -36.64 -9.40 -18.90
C GLY A 762 -37.06 -9.03 -20.33
N ASP A 763 -37.00 -7.78 -20.78
CA ASP A 763 -37.24 -7.37 -22.19
C ASP A 763 -35.96 -7.56 -23.03
N SER A 764 -35.53 -8.82 -23.16
CA SER A 764 -34.28 -9.18 -23.84
C SER A 764 -34.25 -8.77 -25.32
N ASN A 765 -35.43 -8.62 -25.95
CA ASN A 765 -35.53 -8.21 -27.34
C ASN A 765 -35.67 -6.68 -27.52
N ASN A 766 -35.82 -5.94 -26.40
CA ASN A 766 -35.93 -4.49 -26.30
C ASN A 766 -37.09 -3.93 -27.13
N ASP A 767 -38.27 -4.56 -27.12
CA ASP A 767 -39.49 -4.07 -27.78
C ASP A 767 -40.49 -3.38 -26.84
N GLY A 768 -40.16 -3.32 -25.55
CA GLY A 768 -40.92 -2.70 -24.48
C GLY A 768 -42.01 -3.59 -23.89
N ILE A 769 -42.10 -4.87 -24.30
CA ILE A 769 -43.15 -5.80 -23.88
C ILE A 769 -42.54 -7.13 -23.46
N LEU A 770 -42.69 -7.46 -22.17
CA LEU A 770 -42.29 -8.76 -21.64
C LEU A 770 -43.19 -9.90 -22.18
N ASP A 771 -42.71 -10.65 -23.17
CA ASP A 771 -43.42 -11.76 -23.79
C ASP A 771 -42.52 -12.94 -24.25
N LEU A 772 -43.06 -13.81 -25.10
CA LEU A 772 -42.36 -15.02 -25.54
C LEU A 772 -41.11 -14.71 -26.39
N GLY A 773 -41.11 -13.56 -27.07
CA GLY A 773 -40.00 -13.06 -27.88
C GLY A 773 -38.75 -12.84 -27.05
N ASP A 774 -38.89 -12.46 -25.78
CA ASP A 774 -37.77 -12.28 -24.87
C ASP A 774 -37.09 -13.59 -24.53
N ALA A 775 -37.85 -14.58 -24.08
CA ALA A 775 -37.30 -15.90 -23.78
C ALA A 775 -36.59 -16.52 -24.99
N VAL A 776 -37.10 -16.29 -26.20
CA VAL A 776 -36.43 -16.72 -27.44
C VAL A 776 -35.12 -15.96 -27.63
N THR A 777 -35.11 -14.65 -27.37
CA THR A 777 -33.93 -13.80 -27.54
C THR A 777 -32.84 -14.12 -26.51
N SER A 778 -33.17 -14.32 -25.23
CA SER A 778 -32.19 -14.73 -24.21
C SER A 778 -31.57 -16.09 -24.58
N LEU A 779 -32.38 -17.06 -25.04
CA LEU A 779 -31.86 -18.34 -25.54
C LEU A 779 -30.95 -18.16 -26.76
N ASP A 780 -31.27 -17.23 -27.65
CA ASP A 780 -30.47 -16.92 -28.83
C ASP A 780 -29.11 -16.27 -28.46
N ILE A 781 -29.10 -15.39 -27.46
CA ILE A 781 -27.88 -14.81 -26.86
C ILE A 781 -27.00 -15.93 -26.30
N ILE A 782 -27.57 -16.78 -25.44
CA ILE A 782 -26.83 -17.83 -24.71
C ILE A 782 -26.30 -18.92 -25.65
N PHE A 783 -27.11 -19.41 -26.59
CA PHE A 783 -26.75 -20.58 -27.40
C PHE A 783 -26.10 -20.24 -28.75
N PHE A 784 -26.33 -19.04 -29.28
CA PHE A 784 -25.77 -18.63 -30.58
C PHE A 784 -24.80 -17.45 -30.49
N GLY A 785 -24.56 -16.90 -29.30
CA GLY A 785 -23.63 -15.78 -29.11
C GLY A 785 -24.06 -14.53 -29.86
N LEU A 786 -25.38 -14.34 -30.03
CA LEU A 786 -25.91 -13.15 -30.67
C LEU A 786 -25.75 -11.95 -29.72
N PRO A 787 -25.43 -10.76 -30.25
CA PRO A 787 -25.31 -9.56 -29.43
C PRO A 787 -26.67 -9.21 -28.83
N ALA A 788 -26.71 -9.04 -27.50
CA ALA A 788 -27.90 -8.56 -26.81
C ALA A 788 -28.14 -7.08 -27.11
N ALA A 789 -29.41 -6.67 -27.17
CA ALA A 789 -29.77 -5.25 -27.25
C ALA A 789 -29.47 -4.55 -25.92
N CYS A 790 -29.74 -5.23 -24.82
CA CYS A 790 -29.21 -4.94 -23.49
C CYS A 790 -28.96 -6.26 -22.75
N ASN A 791 -27.76 -6.41 -22.17
CA ASN A 791 -27.44 -7.61 -21.39
C ASN A 791 -28.17 -7.61 -20.05
N ASP A 792 -28.31 -6.47 -19.39
CA ASP A 792 -29.05 -6.35 -18.13
C ASP A 792 -30.53 -6.72 -18.29
N ALA A 793 -31.14 -6.34 -19.42
CA ALA A 793 -32.50 -6.74 -19.75
C ALA A 793 -32.65 -8.27 -19.97
N SER A 794 -31.53 -8.98 -20.19
CA SER A 794 -31.50 -10.42 -20.42
C SER A 794 -31.14 -11.23 -19.17
N ASP A 795 -30.65 -10.59 -18.11
CA ASP A 795 -30.41 -11.16 -16.79
C ASP A 795 -31.69 -10.95 -15.95
N TRP A 796 -32.51 -11.99 -15.82
CA TRP A 796 -33.82 -11.94 -15.18
C TRP A 796 -33.72 -11.87 -13.65
N ASN A 797 -32.76 -12.60 -13.09
CA ASN A 797 -32.59 -12.77 -11.64
C ASN A 797 -31.51 -11.87 -11.04
N ASP A 798 -30.90 -11.00 -11.85
CA ASP A 798 -29.96 -9.96 -11.43
C ASP A 798 -28.73 -10.54 -10.72
N ASP A 799 -28.23 -11.67 -11.25
CA ASP A 799 -27.07 -12.37 -10.69
C ASP A 799 -25.73 -12.03 -11.38
N GLY A 800 -25.78 -11.06 -12.30
CA GLY A 800 -24.68 -10.56 -13.10
C GLY A 800 -24.28 -11.47 -14.24
N ARG A 801 -25.16 -12.39 -14.65
CA ARG A 801 -24.91 -13.36 -15.72
C ARG A 801 -26.17 -13.63 -16.52
N VAL A 802 -26.04 -13.51 -17.85
CA VAL A 802 -27.04 -14.03 -18.78
C VAL A 802 -26.80 -15.53 -19.00
N ASP A 803 -27.57 -16.38 -18.32
CA ASP A 803 -27.50 -17.84 -18.40
C ASP A 803 -28.86 -18.53 -18.56
N ILE A 804 -28.87 -19.87 -18.55
CA ILE A 804 -30.11 -20.64 -18.84
C ILE A 804 -31.22 -20.42 -17.81
N SER A 805 -30.89 -19.92 -16.62
CA SER A 805 -31.86 -19.63 -15.58
C SER A 805 -32.79 -18.48 -15.97
N ASP A 806 -32.31 -17.52 -16.76
CA ASP A 806 -33.08 -16.34 -17.19
C ASP A 806 -34.29 -16.69 -18.07
N PRO A 807 -34.13 -17.33 -19.25
CA PRO A 807 -35.28 -17.69 -20.08
C PRO A 807 -36.20 -18.72 -19.39
N ILE A 808 -35.67 -19.54 -18.46
CA ILE A 808 -36.51 -20.43 -17.65
C ILE A 808 -37.42 -19.61 -16.74
N ALA A 809 -36.88 -18.58 -16.09
CA ALA A 809 -37.64 -17.68 -15.24
C ALA A 809 -38.64 -16.83 -16.05
N THR A 810 -38.25 -16.33 -17.23
CA THR A 810 -39.13 -15.64 -18.18
C THR A 810 -40.35 -16.47 -18.54
N LEU A 811 -40.13 -17.71 -19.01
CA LEU A 811 -41.22 -18.62 -19.36
C LEU A 811 -42.05 -19.03 -18.13
N GLY A 812 -41.40 -19.20 -16.99
CA GLY A 812 -42.04 -19.45 -15.70
C GLY A 812 -43.00 -18.34 -15.31
N TYR A 813 -42.62 -17.08 -15.53
CA TYR A 813 -43.44 -15.92 -15.20
C TYR A 813 -44.62 -15.80 -16.15
N ILE A 814 -44.37 -15.88 -17.46
CA ILE A 814 -45.37 -15.74 -18.52
C ILE A 814 -46.45 -16.83 -18.42
N PHE A 815 -46.08 -18.08 -18.10
CA PHE A 815 -47.01 -19.21 -18.14
C PHE A 815 -47.32 -19.87 -16.79
N GLY A 816 -46.38 -19.82 -15.85
CA GLY A 816 -46.42 -20.57 -14.60
C GLY A 816 -46.80 -19.74 -13.37
N GLY A 817 -46.82 -18.40 -13.47
CA GLY A 817 -47.06 -17.51 -12.34
C GLY A 817 -45.93 -17.54 -11.31
N THR A 818 -44.69 -17.76 -11.75
CA THR A 818 -43.50 -17.61 -10.90
C THR A 818 -43.22 -16.14 -10.58
N ALA A 819 -42.14 -15.84 -9.85
CA ALA A 819 -41.76 -14.47 -9.52
C ALA A 819 -41.55 -13.62 -10.79
N ALA A 820 -41.88 -12.33 -10.67
CA ALA A 820 -41.54 -11.31 -11.67
C ALA A 820 -40.01 -11.20 -11.83
N PRO A 821 -39.50 -10.57 -12.91
CA PRO A 821 -38.08 -10.23 -12.96
C PRO A 821 -37.73 -9.29 -11.82
N GLU A 822 -36.46 -9.31 -11.42
CA GLU A 822 -35.93 -8.32 -10.49
C GLU A 822 -36.04 -6.90 -11.09
N ALA A 823 -35.82 -5.87 -10.28
CA ALA A 823 -35.88 -4.50 -10.78
C ALA A 823 -34.77 -4.26 -11.83
N PRO A 824 -34.98 -3.44 -12.89
CA PRO A 824 -36.12 -2.55 -13.12
C PRO A 824 -37.33 -3.26 -13.77
N PHE A 825 -38.43 -3.42 -13.01
CA PHE A 825 -39.73 -3.91 -13.46
C PHE A 825 -40.84 -3.43 -12.49
N PRO A 826 -42.08 -3.10 -12.95
CA PRO A 826 -42.63 -3.14 -14.31
C PRO A 826 -42.39 -1.86 -15.12
N LEU A 827 -41.59 -0.93 -14.58
CA LEU A 827 -41.22 0.32 -15.23
C LEU A 827 -39.77 0.23 -15.68
N CYS A 828 -39.46 0.94 -16.76
CA CYS A 828 -38.08 1.18 -17.13
C CYS A 828 -37.33 1.89 -16.02
N GLY A 829 -36.08 1.51 -15.82
CA GLY A 829 -35.17 2.12 -14.87
C GLY A 829 -33.73 1.76 -15.21
N THR A 830 -32.79 2.36 -14.48
CA THR A 830 -31.40 1.91 -14.48
C THR A 830 -31.27 0.56 -13.76
N ASP A 831 -30.14 -0.11 -13.95
CA ASP A 831 -29.83 -1.29 -13.16
C ASP A 831 -29.71 -0.91 -11.66
N PRO A 832 -30.47 -1.54 -10.75
CA PRO A 832 -30.28 -1.36 -9.31
C PRO A 832 -29.01 -2.04 -8.76
N ILE A 833 -28.47 -3.05 -9.43
CA ILE A 833 -27.26 -3.77 -9.06
C ILE A 833 -26.23 -3.55 -10.18
N PHE A 834 -25.29 -2.66 -9.93
CA PHE A 834 -24.27 -2.35 -10.93
C PHE A 834 -23.25 -3.47 -11.01
N ASP A 835 -23.31 -4.24 -12.08
CA ASP A 835 -22.34 -5.30 -12.40
C ASP A 835 -21.62 -5.03 -13.75
N SER A 836 -21.08 -6.08 -14.37
CA SER A 836 -20.31 -5.97 -15.62
C SER A 836 -21.16 -6.04 -16.89
N LEU A 837 -22.44 -6.39 -16.77
CA LEU A 837 -23.42 -6.32 -17.82
C LEU A 837 -23.79 -4.84 -18.07
N ASP A 838 -24.21 -4.56 -19.30
CA ASP A 838 -24.56 -3.21 -19.72
C ASP A 838 -25.59 -3.24 -20.87
N CYS A 839 -26.28 -2.11 -21.04
CA CYS A 839 -27.15 -1.78 -22.15
C CYS A 839 -26.44 -0.90 -23.18
N THR A 840 -25.66 -1.51 -24.08
CA THR A 840 -24.93 -0.79 -25.15
C THR A 840 -25.83 -0.23 -26.29
N GLY A 841 -27.12 -0.56 -26.30
CA GLY A 841 -28.09 -0.19 -27.34
C GLY A 841 -29.05 0.94 -26.93
N ALA A 842 -29.68 1.61 -27.92
CA ALA A 842 -30.79 2.52 -27.64
C ALA A 842 -31.97 1.71 -27.07
N SER A 843 -32.34 1.95 -25.82
CA SER A 843 -33.50 1.31 -25.21
C SER A 843 -34.81 1.94 -25.70
N ASN A 844 -35.88 1.14 -25.77
CA ASN A 844 -37.24 1.63 -26.01
C ASN A 844 -37.88 2.21 -24.73
N CYS A 845 -37.06 2.46 -23.70
CA CYS A 845 -37.45 3.15 -22.50
C CYS A 845 -37.51 4.67 -22.75
N PRO A 846 -38.66 5.32 -22.45
CA PRO A 846 -38.92 6.72 -22.81
C PRO A 846 -38.18 7.77 -21.98
#